data_AF-A0A433D668-F1
#
_entry.id   AF-A0A433D668-F1
#
_cell.length_a   1.000
_cell.length_b   1.000
_cell.length_c   1.000
_cell.angle_alpha   90.00
_cell.angle_beta   90.00
_cell.angle_gamma   90.00
#
_symmetry.space_group_name_H-M   'P 1'
#
loop_
_entity.id
_entity.type
_entity.pdbx_description
1 polymer ?
#
loop_
_entity_poly.entity_id
_entity_poly.type
_entity_poly.pdbx_seq_one_letter_code
_entity_poly.pdbx_strand_id
1 'polypeptide(L)'
;MNTTSPQKMFTLRSVDIRQVQLDAEKYILPTVVNTLLTRPKLQDGDALPMDKATIFLRIVTGNMDVRVSRDFEREMERSTKKKPPSKTTFALVFTGREELDASEKQNAIFRDLIPFPQQGRVFIGFPTHQTTGCSSHMATRFIPTVERESIDFVDRYIGVWNQELLAMGGLLCRVVYEDELEQIGKLFCELIGIQTIVDKVKLKAEMQNSAESVHVWLERRATHALLSFTFHPSTPSPIVGRHQKTYFSNMSKVSPNIITTHGVHRVIDARLPDPDMDPFVKTIPTIPVDLVKQCEVAIGALEAAGTLKRLGLDDVFRELEARPLDVQEMTALLKWWCDEYTRNPVVAEDKNRIRLLQLAIVALPDGKTLPLSTVKWWLNPKVVPSDVPVPREVLPYEMTKGLNLAALMKCFRLKLSAVVRVENFFSPNPIPHLPPLNNNSNWRELTLLDWSRFISTHADLATSATFAEKILGVVSRALVNVSLPEQTSIFAIFAKIACVPTKHGMKIPKDAYFNSVKLFDDLPVVLLENPRGVSEKLLTGLGVRKHVELQLVFDRLVADGSWSHVDLVKYLTSIQLTLSSTEQARLKETPMFPKEGEAVVMRDLPGGGQKPHIMRYRAADLYVPSDILRGLGLSAIEWPAGKWRGQSDE
;
A
#
# COMPACT_ATOMS: atom_id res chain seq x y z
N MET A 1 24.40 -25.99 -19.63
CA MET A 1 24.09 -27.34 -19.10
C MET A 1 25.33 -28.22 -19.23
N ASN A 2 25.54 -29.17 -18.33
CA ASN A 2 26.51 -30.24 -18.50
C ASN A 2 25.92 -31.25 -19.50
N THR A 3 26.51 -31.34 -20.68
CA THR A 3 26.03 -32.20 -21.77
C THR A 3 26.53 -33.64 -21.68
N THR A 4 27.29 -33.97 -20.64
CA THR A 4 27.99 -35.23 -20.51
C THR A 4 27.49 -36.00 -19.31
N SER A 5 27.31 -37.31 -19.47
CA SER A 5 26.90 -38.20 -18.39
C SER A 5 27.97 -38.27 -17.28
N PRO A 6 27.63 -38.69 -16.05
CA PRO A 6 28.53 -38.62 -14.89
C PRO A 6 29.89 -39.31 -15.07
N GLN A 7 29.91 -40.52 -15.64
CA GLN A 7 31.13 -41.25 -15.98
C GLN A 7 31.67 -40.92 -17.38
N LYS A 8 31.12 -39.89 -18.02
CA LYS A 8 31.50 -39.41 -19.35
C LYS A 8 31.33 -40.45 -20.45
N MET A 9 30.39 -41.39 -20.26
CA MET A 9 30.05 -42.42 -21.23
C MET A 9 29.26 -41.86 -22.42
N PHE A 10 28.39 -40.89 -22.17
CA PHE A 10 27.55 -40.26 -23.18
C PHE A 10 27.78 -38.76 -23.22
N THR A 11 27.81 -38.18 -24.41
CA THR A 11 27.83 -36.73 -24.61
C THR A 11 26.72 -36.33 -25.58
N LEU A 12 25.78 -35.52 -25.12
CA LEU A 12 24.71 -34.95 -25.93
C LEU A 12 25.29 -33.95 -26.95
N ARG A 13 24.98 -34.15 -28.23
CA ARG A 13 25.47 -33.34 -29.35
C ARG A 13 24.42 -32.38 -29.88
N SER A 14 23.21 -32.88 -30.09
CA SER A 14 22.06 -32.09 -30.53
C SER A 14 20.78 -32.67 -29.97
N VAL A 15 19.73 -31.84 -29.96
CA VAL A 15 18.38 -32.23 -29.61
C VAL A 15 17.49 -31.80 -30.76
N ASP A 16 16.79 -32.76 -31.36
CA ASP A 16 15.84 -32.53 -32.44
C ASP A 16 14.42 -32.67 -31.89
N ILE A 17 13.58 -31.65 -32.08
CA ILE A 17 12.17 -31.67 -31.68
C ILE A 17 11.32 -31.77 -32.94
N ARG A 18 10.46 -32.79 -33.01
CA ARG A 18 9.52 -33.00 -34.12
C ARG A 18 8.09 -32.99 -33.60
N GLN A 19 7.25 -32.15 -34.18
CA GLN A 19 5.81 -32.20 -33.96
C GLN A 19 5.23 -33.31 -34.86
N VAL A 20 4.35 -34.12 -34.29
CA VAL A 20 3.74 -35.28 -34.96
C VAL A 20 2.24 -35.24 -34.72
N GLN A 21 1.48 -35.33 -35.81
CA GLN A 21 0.06 -35.64 -35.80
C GLN A 21 -0.10 -37.12 -36.16
N LEU A 22 -0.90 -37.85 -35.40
CA LEU A 22 -1.29 -39.22 -35.71
C LEU A 22 -2.81 -39.28 -35.86
N ASP A 23 -3.25 -39.77 -37.02
CA ASP A 23 -4.64 -40.03 -37.32
C ASP A 23 -4.84 -41.55 -37.43
N ALA A 24 -5.90 -42.06 -36.83
CA ALA A 24 -6.28 -43.46 -36.94
C ALA A 24 -7.76 -43.60 -37.19
N GLU A 25 -8.10 -44.60 -38.00
CA GLU A 25 -9.48 -44.99 -38.27
C GLU A 25 -9.62 -46.48 -37.93
N LYS A 26 -10.60 -46.81 -37.09
CA LYS A 26 -10.91 -48.17 -36.67
C LYS A 26 -12.34 -48.50 -37.02
N TYR A 27 -12.54 -49.56 -37.78
CA TYR A 27 -13.88 -50.07 -38.06
C TYR A 27 -14.58 -50.55 -36.79
N ILE A 28 -15.82 -50.09 -36.60
CA ILE A 28 -16.69 -50.59 -35.54
C ILE A 28 -17.46 -51.77 -36.12
N LEU A 29 -17.17 -52.98 -35.63
CA LEU A 29 -17.95 -54.17 -35.97
C LEU A 29 -19.40 -53.98 -35.49
N PRO A 30 -20.42 -54.30 -36.33
CA PRO A 30 -21.81 -54.27 -35.88
C PRO A 30 -22.02 -55.29 -34.75
N THR A 31 -22.25 -54.83 -33.53
CA THR A 31 -22.62 -55.70 -32.41
C THR A 31 -24.04 -56.23 -32.64
N VAL A 32 -24.31 -57.50 -32.33
CA VAL A 32 -25.64 -58.16 -32.50
C VAL A 32 -26.80 -57.34 -31.91
N VAL A 33 -26.55 -56.57 -30.85
CA VAL A 33 -27.52 -55.66 -30.20
C VAL A 33 -27.88 -54.46 -31.09
N ASN A 34 -26.91 -53.88 -31.81
CA ASN A 34 -27.18 -52.80 -32.78
C ASN A 34 -27.91 -53.32 -34.01
N THR A 35 -27.62 -54.56 -34.43
CA THR A 35 -28.27 -55.20 -35.60
C THR A 35 -29.75 -55.56 -35.34
N LEU A 36 -30.14 -55.75 -34.07
CA LEU A 36 -31.51 -56.06 -33.67
C LEU A 36 -32.38 -54.81 -33.44
N LEU A 37 -31.78 -53.72 -32.94
CA LEU A 37 -32.50 -52.47 -32.61
C LEU A 37 -32.56 -51.48 -33.76
N THR A 38 -31.57 -51.49 -34.64
CA THR A 38 -31.59 -50.73 -35.89
C THR A 38 -31.55 -51.73 -37.03
N ARG A 39 -32.60 -51.82 -37.85
CA ARG A 39 -32.49 -52.38 -39.20
C ARG A 39 -31.93 -51.27 -40.08
N PRO A 40 -30.62 -51.17 -40.38
CA PRO A 40 -30.21 -50.25 -41.41
C PRO A 40 -30.62 -50.90 -42.72
N LYS A 41 -31.44 -50.21 -43.52
CA LYS A 41 -31.42 -50.47 -44.96
C LYS A 41 -30.04 -50.03 -45.42
N LEU A 42 -29.05 -50.95 -45.40
CA LEU A 42 -27.77 -50.74 -46.04
C LEU A 42 -28.07 -50.55 -47.53
N GLN A 43 -28.08 -49.30 -47.99
CA GLN A 43 -28.03 -48.98 -49.40
C GLN A 43 -26.61 -49.27 -49.88
N ASP A 44 -26.51 -49.81 -51.09
CA ASP A 44 -25.27 -50.17 -51.75
C ASP A 44 -24.39 -48.90 -51.88
N GLY A 45 -23.38 -48.75 -51.02
CA GLY A 45 -22.47 -47.59 -51.01
C GLY A 45 -22.19 -46.94 -49.65
N ASP A 46 -22.93 -47.23 -48.57
CA ASP A 46 -22.66 -46.64 -47.25
C ASP A 46 -21.46 -47.31 -46.56
N ALA A 47 -20.42 -46.52 -46.27
CA ALA A 47 -19.22 -46.97 -45.56
C ALA A 47 -19.56 -47.43 -44.13
N LEU A 48 -18.92 -48.52 -43.67
CA LEU A 48 -19.08 -49.03 -42.30
C LEU A 48 -18.77 -47.92 -41.26
N PRO A 49 -19.48 -47.87 -40.12
CA PRO A 49 -19.18 -46.89 -39.07
C PRO A 49 -17.73 -47.02 -38.61
N MET A 50 -16.99 -45.92 -38.66
CA MET A 50 -15.58 -45.85 -38.25
C MET A 50 -15.43 -44.97 -37.01
N ASP A 51 -14.70 -45.47 -36.04
CA ASP A 51 -14.16 -44.68 -34.94
C ASP A 51 -12.88 -43.99 -35.45
N LYS A 52 -12.80 -42.67 -35.29
CA LYS A 52 -11.64 -41.87 -35.71
C LYS A 52 -10.96 -41.30 -34.49
N ALA A 53 -9.65 -41.22 -34.52
CA ALA A 53 -8.85 -40.59 -33.49
C ALA A 53 -7.75 -39.74 -34.09
N THR A 54 -7.57 -38.53 -33.57
CA THR A 54 -6.44 -37.67 -33.88
C THR A 54 -5.73 -37.25 -32.59
N ILE A 55 -4.40 -37.37 -32.56
CA ILE A 55 -3.57 -36.85 -31.47
C ILE A 55 -2.38 -36.05 -32.01
N PHE A 56 -1.90 -35.12 -31.19
CA PHE A 56 -0.73 -34.30 -31.43
C PHE A 56 0.30 -34.55 -30.32
N LEU A 57 1.56 -34.74 -30.71
CA LEU A 57 2.66 -35.01 -29.77
C LEU A 57 3.98 -34.47 -30.30
N ARG A 58 4.91 -34.19 -29.39
CA ARG A 58 6.29 -33.82 -29.73
C ARG A 58 7.22 -34.99 -29.41
N ILE A 59 7.97 -35.43 -30.42
CA ILE A 59 9.05 -36.40 -30.25
C ILE A 59 10.35 -35.62 -30.16
N VAL A 60 11.01 -35.71 -29.02
CA VAL A 60 12.29 -35.08 -28.74
C VAL A 60 13.38 -36.14 -28.80
N THR A 61 14.37 -35.97 -29.68
CA THR A 61 15.46 -36.92 -29.88
C THR A 61 16.80 -36.26 -29.56
N GLY A 62 17.45 -36.71 -28.50
CA GLY A 62 18.83 -36.35 -28.17
C GLY A 62 19.83 -37.26 -28.87
N ASN A 63 20.66 -36.70 -29.74
CA ASN A 63 21.74 -37.42 -30.42
C ASN A 63 23.00 -37.40 -29.55
N MET A 64 23.59 -38.57 -29.28
CA MET A 64 24.68 -38.72 -28.32
C MET A 64 25.87 -39.48 -28.89
N ASP A 65 27.07 -38.97 -28.61
CA ASP A 65 28.31 -39.73 -28.79
C ASP A 65 28.52 -40.65 -27.59
N VAL A 66 29.02 -41.85 -27.86
CA VAL A 66 29.33 -42.87 -26.85
C VAL A 66 30.85 -43.03 -26.76
N ARG A 67 31.39 -42.95 -25.55
CA ARG A 67 32.81 -43.15 -25.25
C ARG A 67 32.97 -43.97 -23.98
N VAL A 68 33.40 -45.21 -24.13
CA VAL A 68 33.68 -46.11 -22.99
C VAL A 68 35.14 -46.56 -23.01
N SER A 69 35.67 -46.97 -21.86
CA SER A 69 37.02 -47.54 -21.80
C SER A 69 37.05 -48.91 -22.51
N ARG A 70 38.23 -49.34 -22.97
CA ARG A 70 38.41 -50.65 -23.63
C ARG A 70 38.01 -51.82 -22.73
N ASP A 71 38.23 -51.69 -21.42
CA ASP A 71 37.86 -52.71 -20.45
C ASP A 71 36.34 -52.80 -20.29
N PHE A 72 35.66 -51.64 -20.26
CA PHE A 72 34.19 -51.58 -20.23
C PHE A 72 33.57 -52.14 -21.52
N GLU A 73 34.16 -51.83 -22.68
CA GLU A 73 33.74 -52.40 -23.97
C GLU A 73 33.81 -53.93 -23.97
N ARG A 74 34.91 -54.50 -23.48
CA ARG A 74 35.13 -55.95 -23.40
C ARG A 74 34.12 -56.64 -22.51
N GLU A 75 33.86 -56.08 -21.33
CA GLU A 75 32.90 -56.66 -20.38
C GLU A 75 31.46 -56.55 -20.90
N MET A 76 31.10 -55.42 -21.53
CA MET A 76 29.80 -55.27 -22.20
C MET A 76 29.62 -56.24 -23.36
N GLU A 77 30.65 -56.45 -24.19
CA GLU A 77 30.62 -57.42 -25.28
C GLU A 77 30.50 -58.85 -24.75
N ARG A 78 31.13 -59.16 -23.62
CA ARG A 78 30.99 -60.46 -22.95
C ARG A 78 29.54 -60.73 -22.53
N SER A 79 28.89 -59.76 -21.88
CA SER A 79 27.52 -59.89 -21.35
C SER A 79 26.44 -59.81 -22.44
N THR A 80 26.57 -58.86 -23.37
CA THR A 80 25.51 -58.57 -24.38
C THR A 80 25.75 -59.23 -25.75
N LYS A 81 26.92 -59.84 -25.96
CA LYS A 81 27.41 -60.33 -27.27
C LYS A 81 27.53 -59.26 -28.35
N LYS A 82 27.48 -57.98 -27.96
CA LYS A 82 27.56 -56.83 -28.86
C LYS A 82 28.45 -55.76 -28.25
N LYS A 83 29.23 -55.10 -29.08
CA LYS A 83 29.97 -53.91 -28.67
C LYS A 83 29.02 -52.72 -28.45
N PRO A 84 29.26 -51.87 -27.45
CA PRO A 84 28.61 -50.57 -27.35
C PRO A 84 28.76 -49.80 -28.68
N PRO A 85 27.69 -49.17 -29.18
CA PRO A 85 27.77 -48.38 -30.41
C PRO A 85 28.60 -47.12 -30.18
N SER A 86 29.18 -46.53 -31.23
CA SER A 86 29.88 -45.23 -31.14
C SER A 86 28.95 -44.03 -31.03
N LYS A 87 27.69 -44.20 -31.44
CA LYS A 87 26.61 -43.20 -31.39
C LYS A 87 25.32 -43.85 -30.94
N THR A 88 24.51 -43.11 -30.20
CA THR A 88 23.18 -43.56 -29.78
C THR A 88 22.22 -42.38 -29.69
N THR A 89 20.93 -42.66 -29.58
CA THR A 89 19.88 -41.65 -29.44
C THR A 89 19.05 -41.90 -28.19
N PHE A 90 18.54 -40.83 -27.59
CA PHE A 90 17.53 -40.89 -26.54
C PHE A 90 16.29 -40.15 -27.02
N ALA A 91 15.17 -40.85 -27.14
CA ALA A 91 13.89 -40.27 -27.52
C ALA A 91 12.97 -40.11 -26.29
N LEU A 92 12.27 -38.99 -26.25
CA LEU A 92 11.28 -38.61 -25.26
C LEU A 92 10.02 -38.17 -26.00
N VAL A 93 8.85 -38.62 -25.55
CA VAL A 93 7.56 -38.09 -26.03
C VAL A 93 7.03 -37.11 -25.00
N PHE A 94 6.84 -35.86 -25.42
CA PHE A 94 6.24 -34.80 -24.63
C PHE A 94 5.00 -34.28 -25.36
N THR A 95 3.90 -34.12 -24.64
CA THR A 95 2.69 -33.49 -25.17
C THR A 95 2.52 -32.16 -24.45
N GLY A 96 2.74 -31.05 -25.16
CA GLY A 96 2.53 -29.71 -24.62
C GLY A 96 1.05 -29.44 -24.35
N ARG A 97 0.74 -28.30 -23.71
CA ARG A 97 -0.64 -28.04 -23.27
C ARG A 97 -1.61 -27.90 -24.43
N GLU A 98 -1.20 -27.20 -25.48
CA GLU A 98 -2.00 -26.97 -26.67
C GLU A 98 -2.17 -28.26 -27.48
N GLU A 99 -1.09 -29.04 -27.67
CA GLU A 99 -1.17 -30.34 -28.32
C GLU A 99 -2.09 -31.28 -27.56
N LEU A 100 -2.00 -31.25 -26.22
CA LEU A 100 -2.86 -32.02 -25.36
C LEU A 100 -4.32 -31.61 -25.63
N ASP A 101 -4.66 -30.34 -25.51
CA ASP A 101 -6.04 -29.85 -25.71
C ASP A 101 -6.59 -30.09 -27.11
N ALA A 102 -5.75 -30.11 -28.15
CA ALA A 102 -6.13 -30.48 -29.51
C ALA A 102 -6.30 -32.00 -29.74
N SER A 103 -5.83 -32.84 -28.82
CA SER A 103 -5.83 -34.31 -28.97
C SER A 103 -7.10 -34.98 -28.43
N GLU A 104 -7.54 -36.05 -29.09
CA GLU A 104 -8.66 -36.90 -28.64
C GLU A 104 -8.23 -37.90 -27.54
N LYS A 105 -7.92 -37.38 -26.35
CA LYS A 105 -7.33 -38.11 -25.21
C LYS A 105 -8.14 -39.33 -24.73
N GLN A 106 -9.45 -39.32 -24.94
CA GLN A 106 -10.36 -40.37 -24.44
C GLN A 106 -10.57 -41.50 -25.45
N ASN A 107 -10.09 -41.34 -26.69
CA ASN A 107 -10.22 -42.38 -27.69
C ASN A 107 -9.36 -43.60 -27.31
N ALA A 108 -9.96 -44.79 -27.36
CA ALA A 108 -9.31 -46.05 -27.01
C ALA A 108 -8.10 -46.38 -27.90
N ILE A 109 -8.03 -45.83 -29.12
CA ILE A 109 -6.95 -46.10 -30.08
C ILE A 109 -5.60 -45.57 -29.59
N PHE A 110 -5.58 -44.37 -28.99
CA PHE A 110 -4.35 -43.66 -28.63
C PHE A 110 -4.16 -43.38 -27.14
N ARG A 111 -5.05 -43.91 -26.30
CA ARG A 111 -5.03 -43.71 -24.84
C ARG A 111 -3.64 -43.91 -24.20
N ASP A 112 -2.87 -44.88 -24.69
CA ASP A 112 -1.58 -45.26 -24.09
C ASP A 112 -0.38 -44.45 -24.61
N LEU A 113 -0.57 -43.51 -25.57
CA LEU A 113 0.48 -42.65 -26.13
C LEU A 113 0.61 -41.29 -25.44
N ILE A 114 -0.44 -40.83 -24.77
CA ILE A 114 -0.44 -39.56 -24.02
C ILE A 114 -0.35 -39.92 -22.53
N PRO A 115 0.83 -39.82 -21.92
CA PRO A 115 1.01 -40.29 -20.55
C PRO A 115 0.37 -39.34 -19.53
N PHE A 116 0.26 -38.04 -19.81
CA PHE A 116 -0.22 -37.05 -18.85
C PHE A 116 -1.71 -37.28 -18.47
N PRO A 117 -2.08 -37.25 -17.17
CA PRO A 117 -1.28 -36.86 -16.00
C PRO A 117 -0.54 -38.03 -15.30
N GLN A 118 -0.57 -39.24 -15.86
CA GLN A 118 0.18 -40.39 -15.32
C GLN A 118 1.66 -40.33 -15.69
N GLN A 119 2.45 -41.27 -15.12
CA GLN A 119 3.84 -41.48 -15.53
C GLN A 119 3.91 -42.13 -16.91
N GLY A 120 4.93 -41.76 -17.68
CA GLY A 120 5.22 -42.44 -18.92
C GLY A 120 5.78 -43.84 -18.72
N ARG A 121 6.11 -44.49 -19.83
CA ARG A 121 6.69 -45.84 -19.88
C ARG A 121 8.04 -45.82 -20.57
N VAL A 122 8.90 -46.75 -20.18
CA VAL A 122 10.16 -47.01 -20.86
C VAL A 122 9.93 -47.98 -22.01
N PHE A 123 10.50 -47.68 -23.18
CA PHE A 123 10.45 -48.48 -24.38
C PHE A 123 11.85 -48.97 -24.78
N ILE A 124 11.93 -50.25 -25.13
CA ILE A 124 13.17 -50.92 -25.60
C ILE A 124 12.99 -51.50 -27.01
N GLY A 125 12.09 -50.88 -27.79
CA GLY A 125 11.52 -51.41 -29.04
C GLY A 125 10.03 -51.79 -28.89
N PHE A 126 9.62 -52.12 -27.68
CA PHE A 126 8.23 -52.31 -27.24
C PHE A 126 8.09 -51.73 -25.80
N PRO A 127 6.87 -51.43 -25.33
CA PRO A 127 6.66 -50.89 -23.97
C PRO A 127 7.03 -51.93 -22.91
N THR A 128 7.83 -51.51 -21.93
CA THR A 128 8.15 -52.30 -20.73
C THR A 128 7.12 -52.05 -19.61
N HIS A 129 7.16 -52.86 -18.54
CA HIS A 129 6.37 -52.60 -17.34
C HIS A 129 6.93 -51.44 -16.49
N GLN A 130 8.13 -50.96 -16.81
CA GLN A 130 8.80 -49.91 -16.09
C GLN A 130 8.25 -48.52 -16.47
N THR A 131 7.71 -47.80 -15.49
CA THR A 131 7.34 -46.39 -15.64
C THR A 131 8.56 -45.48 -15.60
N THR A 132 8.44 -44.32 -16.22
CA THR A 132 9.38 -43.21 -16.05
C THR A 132 9.07 -42.42 -14.78
N GLY A 133 9.94 -41.48 -14.38
CA GLY A 133 9.66 -40.63 -13.23
C GLY A 133 8.65 -39.52 -13.49
N CYS A 134 8.37 -39.19 -14.75
CA CYS A 134 7.58 -38.01 -15.14
C CYS A 134 6.52 -38.37 -16.20
N SER A 135 5.67 -37.43 -16.61
CA SER A 135 4.62 -37.65 -17.62
C SER A 135 5.17 -37.63 -19.05
N SER A 136 6.16 -38.47 -19.33
CA SER A 136 6.75 -38.60 -20.67
C SER A 136 7.24 -40.01 -20.91
N HIS A 137 6.88 -40.57 -22.08
CA HIS A 137 7.43 -41.86 -22.53
C HIS A 137 8.88 -41.68 -22.96
N MET A 138 9.71 -42.71 -22.77
CA MET A 138 11.13 -42.64 -23.09
C MET A 138 11.58 -43.90 -23.81
N ALA A 139 12.41 -43.73 -24.84
CA ALA A 139 12.98 -44.81 -25.61
C ALA A 139 14.46 -44.55 -25.87
N THR A 140 15.32 -45.50 -25.50
CA THR A 140 16.74 -45.47 -25.85
C THR A 140 17.30 -46.89 -25.82
N ARG A 141 18.61 -47.06 -26.01
CA ARG A 141 19.29 -48.36 -25.92
C ARG A 141 19.51 -48.82 -24.48
N PHE A 142 18.44 -48.82 -23.69
CA PHE A 142 18.43 -49.52 -22.41
C PHE A 142 18.61 -51.02 -22.65
N ILE A 143 19.41 -51.64 -21.80
CA ILE A 143 19.62 -53.08 -21.83
C ILE A 143 18.68 -53.69 -20.78
N PRO A 144 17.72 -54.52 -21.21
CA PRO A 144 16.74 -55.09 -20.31
C PRO A 144 17.27 -56.33 -19.59
N THR A 145 16.52 -56.82 -18.60
CA THR A 145 16.72 -58.15 -18.02
C THR A 145 16.40 -59.26 -19.04
N VAL A 146 16.68 -60.52 -18.66
CA VAL A 146 16.46 -61.70 -19.53
C VAL A 146 14.99 -61.84 -19.92
N GLU A 147 14.07 -61.52 -19.01
CA GLU A 147 12.61 -61.57 -19.20
C GLU A 147 12.12 -60.42 -20.11
N ARG A 148 12.95 -59.40 -20.32
CA ARG A 148 12.66 -58.20 -21.12
C ARG A 148 11.48 -57.37 -20.63
N GLU A 149 11.15 -57.49 -19.35
CA GLU A 149 10.06 -56.76 -18.71
C GLU A 149 10.52 -55.46 -18.05
N SER A 150 11.81 -55.37 -17.70
CA SER A 150 12.40 -54.25 -16.95
C SER A 150 13.85 -53.96 -17.38
N ILE A 151 14.37 -52.82 -16.92
CA ILE A 151 15.75 -52.39 -17.17
C ILE A 151 16.68 -53.12 -16.20
N ASP A 152 17.80 -53.66 -16.71
CA ASP A 152 18.78 -54.35 -15.87
C ASP A 152 19.64 -53.36 -15.08
N PHE A 153 19.54 -53.42 -13.76
CA PHE A 153 20.41 -52.69 -12.82
C PHE A 153 21.27 -53.62 -11.95
N VAL A 154 21.17 -54.94 -12.16
CA VAL A 154 21.82 -55.97 -11.35
C VAL A 154 23.21 -56.27 -11.88
N ASP A 155 23.37 -56.40 -13.20
CA ASP A 155 24.70 -56.58 -13.79
C ASP A 155 25.58 -55.33 -13.57
N ARG A 156 26.84 -55.57 -13.19
CA ARG A 156 27.78 -54.52 -12.75
C ARG A 156 28.08 -53.49 -13.84
N TYR A 157 28.18 -53.90 -15.11
CA TYR A 157 28.54 -53.01 -16.22
C TYR A 157 27.28 -52.48 -16.93
N ILE A 158 26.30 -53.35 -17.15
CA ILE A 158 25.02 -52.99 -17.76
C ILE A 158 24.25 -52.00 -16.86
N GLY A 159 24.24 -52.23 -15.55
CA GLY A 159 23.60 -51.33 -14.60
C GLY A 159 24.19 -49.92 -14.64
N VAL A 160 25.51 -49.80 -14.76
CA VAL A 160 26.20 -48.51 -14.94
C VAL A 160 25.80 -47.87 -16.27
N TRP A 161 25.83 -48.63 -17.38
CA TRP A 161 25.41 -48.14 -18.70
C TRP A 161 23.98 -47.58 -18.67
N ASN A 162 23.05 -48.31 -18.07
CA ASN A 162 21.65 -47.91 -17.95
C ASN A 162 21.47 -46.69 -17.04
N GLN A 163 22.20 -46.59 -15.92
CA GLN A 163 22.18 -45.41 -15.05
C GLN A 163 22.73 -44.16 -15.76
N GLU A 164 23.77 -44.30 -16.57
CA GLU A 164 24.33 -43.21 -17.38
C GLU A 164 23.34 -42.76 -18.48
N LEU A 165 22.60 -43.69 -19.11
CA LEU A 165 21.50 -43.35 -20.02
C LEU A 165 20.34 -42.63 -19.30
N LEU A 166 19.97 -43.06 -18.09
CA LEU A 166 18.96 -42.37 -17.27
C LEU A 166 19.39 -40.95 -16.92
N ALA A 167 20.70 -40.73 -16.72
CA ALA A 167 21.25 -39.40 -16.50
C ALA A 167 21.04 -38.49 -17.72
N MET A 168 21.26 -39.02 -18.91
CA MET A 168 20.96 -38.31 -20.16
C MET A 168 19.47 -38.06 -20.34
N GLY A 169 18.60 -38.98 -19.92
CA GLY A 169 17.15 -38.78 -19.89
C GLY A 169 16.72 -37.62 -18.99
N GLY A 170 17.31 -37.50 -17.80
CA GLY A 170 17.08 -36.36 -16.90
C GLY A 170 17.53 -35.03 -17.50
N LEU A 171 18.71 -35.01 -18.16
CA LEU A 171 19.18 -33.84 -18.91
C LEU A 171 18.21 -33.48 -20.05
N LEU A 172 17.74 -34.46 -20.82
CA LEU A 172 16.83 -34.20 -21.94
C LEU A 172 15.50 -33.64 -21.46
N CYS A 173 14.94 -34.17 -20.37
CA CYS A 173 13.77 -33.58 -19.71
C CYS A 173 14.00 -32.11 -19.35
N ARG A 174 15.21 -31.78 -18.86
CA ARG A 174 15.56 -30.40 -18.51
C ARG A 174 15.63 -29.50 -19.75
N VAL A 175 16.19 -29.99 -20.85
CA VAL A 175 16.22 -29.24 -22.12
C VAL A 175 14.81 -28.92 -22.59
N VAL A 176 13.91 -29.91 -22.59
CA VAL A 176 12.52 -29.73 -23.07
C VAL A 176 11.74 -28.77 -22.17
N TYR A 177 11.88 -28.89 -20.86
CA TYR A 177 11.27 -27.95 -19.92
C TYR A 177 11.73 -26.51 -20.18
N GLU A 178 13.04 -26.30 -20.34
CA GLU A 178 13.58 -24.95 -20.57
C GLU A 178 13.18 -24.37 -21.92
N ASP A 179 13.17 -25.19 -22.99
CA ASP A 179 12.69 -24.77 -24.31
C ASP A 179 11.21 -24.35 -24.26
N GLU A 180 10.37 -25.10 -23.57
CA GLU A 180 8.96 -24.78 -23.41
C GLU A 180 8.76 -23.46 -22.63
N LEU A 181 9.51 -23.26 -21.54
CA LEU A 181 9.46 -22.02 -20.76
C LEU A 181 10.05 -20.82 -21.52
N GLU A 182 11.07 -21.03 -22.36
CA GLU A 182 11.62 -19.98 -23.22
C GLU A 182 10.60 -19.53 -24.28
N GLN A 183 9.87 -20.47 -24.90
CA GLN A 183 8.78 -20.15 -25.83
C GLN A 183 7.66 -19.38 -25.14
N ILE A 184 7.24 -19.81 -23.94
CA ILE A 184 6.26 -19.09 -23.13
C ILE A 184 6.75 -17.67 -22.81
N GLY A 185 8.03 -17.51 -22.49
CA GLY A 185 8.65 -16.20 -22.25
C GLY A 185 8.60 -15.28 -23.46
N LYS A 186 8.88 -15.81 -24.67
CA LYS A 186 8.77 -15.05 -25.94
C LYS A 186 7.33 -14.60 -26.18
N LEU A 187 6.36 -15.51 -26.06
CA LEU A 187 4.93 -15.20 -26.21
C LEU A 187 4.44 -14.19 -25.18
N PHE A 188 4.90 -14.30 -23.92
CA PHE A 188 4.59 -13.33 -22.88
C PHE A 188 5.06 -11.93 -23.29
N CYS A 189 6.32 -11.80 -23.72
CA CYS A 189 6.87 -10.53 -24.19
C CYS A 189 6.15 -9.97 -25.42
N GLU A 190 5.75 -10.81 -26.37
CA GLU A 190 5.06 -10.39 -27.61
C GLU A 190 3.62 -9.94 -27.35
N LEU A 191 2.88 -10.64 -26.48
CA LEU A 191 1.45 -10.42 -26.27
C LEU A 191 1.14 -9.47 -25.12
N ILE A 192 1.97 -9.46 -24.07
CA ILE A 192 1.76 -8.67 -22.83
C ILE A 192 2.81 -7.55 -22.69
N GLY A 193 4.01 -7.74 -23.25
CA GLY A 193 5.12 -6.81 -23.11
C GLY A 193 5.97 -7.06 -21.86
N ILE A 194 7.09 -6.34 -21.76
CA ILE A 194 7.99 -6.41 -20.60
C ILE A 194 7.37 -5.61 -19.45
N GLN A 195 7.07 -6.29 -18.35
CA GLN A 195 6.45 -5.71 -17.17
C GLN A 195 7.50 -5.50 -16.07
N THR A 196 7.72 -4.25 -15.67
CA THR A 196 8.58 -3.91 -14.52
C THR A 196 7.79 -3.69 -13.23
N ILE A 197 6.55 -3.20 -13.34
CA ILE A 197 5.65 -2.94 -12.23
C ILE A 197 4.33 -3.65 -12.55
N VAL A 198 3.94 -4.60 -11.71
CA VAL A 198 2.70 -5.38 -11.86
C VAL A 198 1.83 -5.18 -10.64
N ASP A 199 0.65 -4.61 -10.83
CA ASP A 199 -0.39 -4.53 -9.79
C ASP A 199 -1.07 -5.90 -9.67
N LYS A 200 -0.54 -6.72 -8.75
CA LYS A 200 -0.96 -8.12 -8.57
C LYS A 200 -2.41 -8.24 -8.12
N VAL A 201 -2.92 -7.25 -7.38
CA VAL A 201 -4.32 -7.22 -6.93
C VAL A 201 -5.26 -7.02 -8.12
N LYS A 202 -4.94 -6.06 -9.00
CA LYS A 202 -5.71 -5.83 -10.23
C LYS A 202 -5.60 -7.00 -11.21
N LEU A 203 -4.39 -7.50 -11.43
CA LEU A 203 -4.15 -8.64 -12.32
C LEU A 203 -4.99 -9.85 -11.91
N LYS A 204 -5.04 -10.16 -10.61
CA LYS A 204 -5.84 -11.26 -10.08
C LYS A 204 -7.34 -11.04 -10.28
N ALA A 205 -7.83 -9.80 -10.14
CA ALA A 205 -9.23 -9.46 -10.41
C ALA A 205 -9.58 -9.59 -11.90
N GLU A 206 -8.70 -9.16 -12.80
CA GLU A 206 -8.87 -9.27 -14.25
C GLU A 206 -8.90 -10.73 -14.71
N MET A 207 -7.96 -11.55 -14.22
CA MET A 207 -7.91 -12.98 -14.54
C MET A 207 -9.14 -13.75 -14.04
N GLN A 208 -9.72 -13.35 -12.90
CA GLN A 208 -10.94 -13.96 -12.39
C GLN A 208 -12.17 -13.65 -13.26
N ASN A 209 -12.21 -12.46 -13.87
CA ASN A 209 -13.30 -12.03 -14.73
C ASN A 209 -13.16 -12.54 -16.17
N SER A 210 -11.93 -12.83 -16.62
CA SER A 210 -11.62 -13.31 -17.96
C SER A 210 -10.81 -14.61 -17.90
N ALA A 211 -11.52 -15.73 -17.74
CA ALA A 211 -10.94 -17.08 -17.63
C ALA A 211 -10.13 -17.53 -18.86
N GLU A 212 -10.25 -16.82 -19.99
CA GLU A 212 -9.51 -17.03 -21.23
C GLU A 212 -8.50 -15.90 -21.53
N SER A 213 -8.14 -15.09 -20.53
CA SER A 213 -7.09 -14.07 -20.71
C SER A 213 -5.76 -14.71 -21.11
N VAL A 214 -4.94 -13.95 -21.86
CA VAL A 214 -3.59 -14.38 -22.29
C VAL A 214 -2.74 -14.81 -21.09
N HIS A 215 -2.85 -14.12 -19.96
CA HIS A 215 -2.20 -14.50 -18.70
C HIS A 215 -2.58 -15.91 -18.27
N VAL A 216 -3.88 -16.20 -18.16
CA VAL A 216 -4.38 -17.52 -17.74
C VAL A 216 -3.94 -18.61 -18.71
N TRP A 217 -3.96 -18.34 -20.02
CA TRP A 217 -3.48 -19.30 -21.03
C TRP A 217 -2.00 -19.64 -20.88
N LEU A 218 -1.13 -18.62 -20.77
CA LEU A 218 0.32 -18.83 -20.56
C LEU A 218 0.62 -19.52 -19.23
N GLU A 219 -0.10 -19.17 -18.16
CA GLU A 219 0.03 -19.81 -16.86
C GLU A 219 -0.37 -21.28 -16.89
N ARG A 220 -1.47 -21.63 -17.58
CA ARG A 220 -1.87 -23.04 -17.76
C ARG A 220 -0.83 -23.82 -18.55
N ARG A 221 -0.26 -23.22 -19.60
CA ARG A 221 0.79 -23.83 -20.41
C ARG A 221 2.05 -24.10 -19.59
N ALA A 222 2.50 -23.13 -18.80
CA ALA A 222 3.65 -23.28 -17.91
C ALA A 222 3.39 -24.27 -16.76
N THR A 223 2.19 -24.25 -16.18
CA THR A 223 1.75 -25.20 -15.14
C THR A 223 1.78 -26.62 -15.67
N HIS A 224 1.28 -26.84 -16.90
CA HIS A 224 1.32 -28.14 -17.58
C HIS A 224 2.75 -28.63 -17.79
N ALA A 225 3.67 -27.76 -18.21
CA ALA A 225 5.08 -28.10 -18.37
C ALA A 225 5.72 -28.51 -17.02
N LEU A 226 5.47 -27.75 -15.95
CA LEU A 226 6.00 -28.06 -14.62
C LEU A 226 5.44 -29.38 -14.08
N LEU A 227 4.13 -29.63 -14.22
CA LEU A 227 3.51 -30.90 -13.85
C LEU A 227 4.10 -32.07 -14.64
N SER A 228 4.26 -31.89 -15.95
CA SER A 228 4.81 -32.94 -16.83
C SER A 228 6.22 -33.36 -16.45
N PHE A 229 7.02 -32.44 -15.91
CA PHE A 229 8.39 -32.69 -15.43
C PHE A 229 8.51 -32.71 -13.90
N THR A 230 7.40 -32.93 -13.19
CA THR A 230 7.41 -33.24 -11.76
C THR A 230 7.68 -34.73 -11.59
N PHE A 231 8.79 -35.06 -10.92
CA PHE A 231 9.25 -36.44 -10.80
C PHE A 231 8.68 -37.16 -9.58
N HIS A 232 8.13 -38.34 -9.81
CA HIS A 232 7.60 -39.28 -8.82
C HIS A 232 8.41 -40.59 -8.81
N PRO A 233 8.33 -41.39 -7.73
CA PRO A 233 8.90 -42.74 -7.73
C PRO A 233 8.33 -43.57 -8.87
N SER A 234 9.20 -44.18 -9.68
CA SER A 234 8.81 -45.07 -10.78
C SER A 234 8.55 -46.49 -10.30
N THR A 235 7.81 -47.29 -11.07
CA THR A 235 7.45 -48.68 -10.78
C THR A 235 7.84 -49.60 -11.94
N PRO A 236 8.23 -50.87 -11.70
CA PRO A 236 8.44 -51.47 -10.38
C PRO A 236 9.70 -50.93 -9.68
N SER A 237 10.73 -50.49 -10.42
CA SER A 237 11.95 -49.96 -9.81
C SER A 237 11.89 -48.44 -9.64
N PRO A 238 12.09 -47.88 -8.43
CA PRO A 238 12.13 -46.43 -8.20
C PRO A 238 13.44 -45.78 -8.69
N ILE A 239 14.43 -46.59 -9.11
CA ILE A 239 15.73 -46.11 -9.58
C ILE A 239 15.56 -45.18 -10.79
N VAL A 240 14.66 -45.53 -11.72
CA VAL A 240 14.43 -44.76 -12.96
C VAL A 240 14.04 -43.32 -12.64
N GLY A 241 12.95 -43.11 -11.91
CA GLY A 241 12.45 -41.79 -11.55
C GLY A 241 13.42 -41.02 -10.65
N ARG A 242 14.10 -41.71 -9.71
CA ARG A 242 15.11 -41.08 -8.85
C ARG A 242 16.30 -40.54 -9.66
N HIS A 243 16.89 -41.33 -10.55
CA HIS A 243 18.02 -40.87 -11.37
C HIS A 243 17.59 -39.72 -12.27
N GLN A 244 16.45 -39.83 -12.95
CA GLN A 244 15.95 -38.76 -13.81
C GLN A 244 15.76 -37.44 -13.05
N LYS A 245 15.13 -37.49 -11.86
CA LYS A 245 14.99 -36.33 -10.97
C LYS A 245 16.34 -35.73 -10.59
N THR A 246 17.29 -36.57 -10.15
CA THR A 246 18.62 -36.13 -9.75
C THR A 246 19.34 -35.41 -10.88
N TYR A 247 19.31 -35.96 -12.09
CA TYR A 247 20.04 -35.38 -13.23
C TYR A 247 19.29 -34.23 -13.90
N PHE A 248 17.96 -34.17 -13.85
CA PHE A 248 17.20 -32.98 -14.23
C PHE A 248 17.66 -31.75 -13.45
N SER A 249 17.87 -31.91 -12.14
CA SER A 249 18.34 -30.82 -11.27
C SER A 249 19.84 -30.58 -11.38
N ASN A 250 20.67 -31.63 -11.34
CA ASN A 250 22.13 -31.51 -11.16
C ASN A 250 22.91 -31.29 -12.45
N MET A 251 22.34 -31.57 -13.62
CA MET A 251 23.02 -31.37 -14.91
C MET A 251 23.07 -29.90 -15.35
N SER A 252 22.52 -28.97 -14.58
CA SER A 252 22.68 -27.53 -14.80
C SER A 252 23.12 -26.84 -13.52
N LYS A 253 24.07 -25.90 -13.65
CA LYS A 253 24.40 -24.97 -12.55
C LYS A 253 23.40 -23.82 -12.45
N VAL A 254 22.57 -23.62 -13.47
CA VAL A 254 21.56 -22.57 -13.54
C VAL A 254 20.22 -23.15 -13.09
N SER A 255 19.57 -22.47 -12.15
CA SER A 255 18.24 -22.84 -11.67
C SER A 255 17.20 -22.79 -12.80
N PRO A 256 16.15 -23.63 -12.74
CA PRO A 256 15.13 -23.69 -13.78
C PRO A 256 14.39 -22.37 -13.94
N ASN A 257 13.89 -22.12 -15.15
CA ASN A 257 12.91 -21.07 -15.38
C ASN A 257 11.54 -21.45 -14.80
N ILE A 258 10.74 -20.45 -14.48
CA ILE A 258 9.37 -20.57 -14.00
C ILE A 258 8.57 -19.35 -14.44
N ILE A 259 7.27 -19.51 -14.71
CA ILE A 259 6.40 -18.37 -14.97
C ILE A 259 6.12 -17.61 -13.66
N THR A 260 6.08 -16.28 -13.77
CA THR A 260 5.79 -15.37 -12.68
C THR A 260 4.80 -14.30 -13.15
N THR A 261 4.33 -13.46 -12.24
CA THR A 261 3.54 -12.25 -12.54
C THR A 261 4.21 -11.31 -13.55
N HIS A 262 5.53 -11.38 -13.70
CA HIS A 262 6.32 -10.52 -14.59
C HIS A 262 6.81 -11.27 -15.85
N GLY A 263 6.25 -12.44 -16.14
CA GLY A 263 6.71 -13.33 -17.20
C GLY A 263 7.67 -14.40 -16.71
N VAL A 264 8.45 -15.00 -17.60
CA VAL A 264 9.32 -16.13 -17.26
C VAL A 264 10.64 -15.66 -16.65
N HIS A 265 10.94 -16.13 -15.45
CA HIS A 265 12.15 -15.80 -14.69
C HIS A 265 12.82 -17.07 -14.18
N ARG A 266 14.09 -16.98 -13.75
CA ARG A 266 14.71 -18.08 -13.02
C ARG A 266 14.04 -18.23 -11.65
N VAL A 267 13.91 -19.46 -11.17
CA VAL A 267 13.30 -19.76 -9.87
C VAL A 267 13.95 -18.98 -8.71
N ILE A 268 15.25 -18.72 -8.77
CA ILE A 268 15.99 -17.96 -7.75
C ILE A 268 15.57 -16.47 -7.66
N ASP A 269 15.07 -15.93 -8.76
CA ASP A 269 14.63 -14.54 -8.87
C ASP A 269 13.14 -14.39 -8.55
N ALA A 270 12.41 -15.51 -8.53
CA ALA A 270 10.99 -15.58 -8.19
C ALA A 270 10.76 -15.67 -6.67
N ARG A 271 9.54 -15.32 -6.25
CA ARG A 271 9.05 -15.50 -4.89
C ARG A 271 7.71 -16.22 -4.85
N LEU A 272 7.42 -16.88 -3.73
CA LEU A 272 6.05 -17.30 -3.44
C LEU A 272 5.16 -16.05 -3.22
N PRO A 273 3.91 -16.07 -3.70
CA PRO A 273 2.98 -14.95 -3.53
C PRO A 273 2.60 -14.80 -2.04
N ASP A 274 2.42 -13.55 -1.60
CA ASP A 274 2.00 -13.21 -0.25
C ASP A 274 0.86 -12.17 -0.32
N PRO A 275 -0.39 -12.56 0.03
CA PRO A 275 -1.55 -11.66 -0.03
C PRO A 275 -1.41 -10.37 0.78
N ASP A 276 -0.61 -10.38 1.86
CA ASP A 276 -0.41 -9.19 2.70
C ASP A 276 0.57 -8.20 2.05
N MET A 277 1.43 -8.66 1.14
CA MET A 277 2.46 -7.86 0.46
C MET A 277 2.09 -7.48 -0.99
N ASP A 278 1.23 -8.26 -1.65
CA ASP A 278 0.73 -8.01 -3.00
C ASP A 278 0.22 -6.56 -3.24
N PRO A 279 -0.42 -5.87 -2.26
CA PRO A 279 -0.89 -4.51 -2.48
C PRO A 279 0.21 -3.48 -2.73
N PHE A 280 1.44 -3.70 -2.24
CA PHE A 280 2.53 -2.72 -2.32
C PHE A 280 3.82 -3.24 -2.97
N VAL A 281 4.02 -4.57 -3.06
CA VAL A 281 5.18 -5.18 -3.74
C VAL A 281 4.84 -5.51 -5.19
N LYS A 282 5.13 -4.57 -6.10
CA LYS A 282 4.77 -4.64 -7.52
C LYS A 282 5.96 -4.89 -8.45
N THR A 283 7.19 -4.68 -8.01
CA THR A 283 8.39 -4.88 -8.85
C THR A 283 8.97 -6.29 -8.76
N ILE A 284 8.61 -7.05 -7.72
CA ILE A 284 9.21 -8.36 -7.45
C ILE A 284 8.38 -9.48 -8.08
N PRO A 285 8.98 -10.33 -8.94
CA PRO A 285 8.31 -11.46 -9.57
C PRO A 285 7.80 -12.49 -8.55
N THR A 286 6.50 -12.76 -8.58
CA THR A 286 5.88 -13.81 -7.76
C THR A 286 5.27 -14.89 -8.63
N ILE A 287 5.31 -16.14 -8.17
CA ILE A 287 4.69 -17.27 -8.87
C ILE A 287 3.16 -17.14 -8.79
N PRO A 288 2.41 -17.43 -9.86
CA PRO A 288 0.94 -17.42 -9.83
C PRO A 288 0.37 -18.36 -8.77
N VAL A 289 -0.65 -17.90 -8.05
CA VAL A 289 -1.27 -18.63 -6.93
C VAL A 289 -1.80 -20.00 -7.37
N ASP A 290 -2.37 -20.09 -8.57
CA ASP A 290 -2.95 -21.34 -9.06
C ASP A 290 -1.89 -22.35 -9.48
N LEU A 291 -0.72 -21.89 -9.97
CA LEU A 291 0.43 -22.75 -10.21
C LEU A 291 0.95 -23.32 -8.89
N VAL A 292 1.05 -22.50 -7.83
CA VAL A 292 1.45 -22.97 -6.49
C VAL A 292 0.54 -24.08 -5.98
N LYS A 293 -0.78 -23.91 -6.12
CA LYS A 293 -1.77 -24.93 -5.70
C LYS A 293 -1.68 -26.21 -6.52
N GLN A 294 -1.56 -26.10 -7.84
CA GLN A 294 -1.55 -27.28 -8.73
C GLN A 294 -0.22 -28.04 -8.67
N CYS A 295 0.89 -27.34 -8.44
CA CYS A 295 2.25 -27.91 -8.47
C CYS A 295 2.87 -28.02 -7.07
N GLU A 296 2.09 -28.28 -6.02
CA GLU A 296 2.55 -28.28 -4.62
C GLU A 296 3.82 -29.12 -4.40
N VAL A 297 3.89 -30.31 -5.00
CA VAL A 297 5.05 -31.22 -4.88
C VAL A 297 6.32 -30.60 -5.46
N ALA A 298 6.23 -29.98 -6.64
CA ALA A 298 7.38 -29.36 -7.29
C ALA A 298 7.81 -28.08 -6.56
N ILE A 299 6.84 -27.24 -6.18
CA ILE A 299 7.07 -25.99 -5.46
C ILE A 299 7.68 -26.26 -4.07
N GLY A 300 7.14 -27.24 -3.33
CA GLY A 300 7.69 -27.66 -2.04
C GLY A 300 9.12 -28.20 -2.16
N ALA A 301 9.44 -28.91 -3.25
CA ALA A 301 10.82 -29.36 -3.50
C ALA A 301 11.77 -28.20 -3.80
N LEU A 302 11.33 -27.16 -4.52
CA LEU A 302 12.13 -25.96 -4.81
C LEU A 302 12.35 -25.09 -3.56
N GLU A 303 11.34 -25.00 -2.69
CA GLU A 303 11.41 -24.31 -1.40
C GLU A 303 12.35 -25.06 -0.44
N ALA A 304 12.21 -26.39 -0.31
CA ALA A 304 13.09 -27.21 0.52
C ALA A 304 14.56 -27.20 0.06
N ALA A 305 14.80 -27.03 -1.25
CA ALA A 305 16.13 -26.85 -1.81
C ALA A 305 16.71 -25.44 -1.59
N GLY A 306 15.94 -24.49 -1.03
CA GLY A 306 16.33 -23.10 -0.82
C GLY A 306 16.45 -22.27 -2.11
N THR A 307 16.05 -22.84 -3.26
CA THR A 307 16.10 -22.15 -4.56
C THR A 307 14.93 -21.20 -4.74
N LEU A 308 13.75 -21.55 -4.24
CA LEU A 308 12.58 -20.68 -4.21
C LEU A 308 12.39 -20.16 -2.80
N LYS A 309 12.17 -18.84 -2.65
CA LYS A 309 12.01 -18.18 -1.36
C LYS A 309 10.63 -17.54 -1.23
N ARG A 310 10.16 -17.35 -0.01
CA ARG A 310 9.02 -16.49 0.30
C ARG A 310 9.43 -15.02 0.24
N LEU A 311 8.46 -14.14 -0.03
CA LEU A 311 8.68 -12.71 0.12
C LEU A 311 9.14 -12.40 1.55
N GLY A 312 10.14 -11.54 1.67
CA GLY A 312 10.72 -11.17 2.96
C GLY A 312 11.09 -9.70 3.07
N LEU A 313 11.72 -9.33 4.18
CA LEU A 313 12.10 -7.95 4.47
C LEU A 313 13.06 -7.34 3.42
N ASP A 314 14.01 -8.11 2.91
CA ASP A 314 14.90 -7.65 1.85
C ASP A 314 14.14 -7.33 0.56
N ASP A 315 13.07 -8.06 0.28
CA ASP A 315 12.20 -7.82 -0.87
C ASP A 315 11.42 -6.50 -0.70
N VAL A 316 10.97 -6.18 0.52
CA VAL A 316 10.37 -4.88 0.84
C VAL A 316 11.36 -3.75 0.57
N PHE A 317 12.61 -3.86 1.01
CA PHE A 317 13.61 -2.83 0.76
C PHE A 317 13.93 -2.67 -0.73
N ARG A 318 14.01 -3.77 -1.49
CA ARG A 318 14.18 -3.71 -2.94
C ARG A 318 13.02 -3.00 -3.64
N GLU A 319 11.78 -3.23 -3.19
CA GLU A 319 10.60 -2.52 -3.71
C GLU A 319 10.71 -1.00 -3.46
N LEU A 320 11.10 -0.60 -2.25
CA LEU A 320 11.23 0.80 -1.86
C LEU A 320 12.41 1.51 -2.55
N GLU A 321 13.49 0.78 -2.82
CA GLU A 321 14.63 1.29 -3.61
C GLU A 321 14.26 1.47 -5.09
N ALA A 322 13.33 0.68 -5.61
CA ALA A 322 12.94 0.71 -7.02
C ALA A 322 11.99 1.87 -7.36
N ARG A 323 11.06 2.24 -6.47
CA ARG A 323 10.04 3.25 -6.76
C ARG A 323 9.41 3.89 -5.51
N PRO A 324 8.86 5.11 -5.62
CA PRO A 324 7.94 5.64 -4.61
C PRO A 324 6.62 4.86 -4.60
N LEU A 325 5.96 4.83 -3.44
CA LEU A 325 4.66 4.20 -3.24
C LEU A 325 3.56 5.26 -3.23
N ASP A 326 2.38 4.94 -3.75
CA ASP A 326 1.21 5.80 -3.58
C ASP A 326 0.66 5.73 -2.14
N VAL A 327 -0.35 6.56 -1.83
CA VAL A 327 -0.95 6.63 -0.50
C VAL A 327 -1.56 5.28 -0.07
N GLN A 328 -2.19 4.54 -0.97
CA GLN A 328 -2.83 3.26 -0.67
C GLN A 328 -1.79 2.16 -0.44
N GLU A 329 -0.76 2.11 -1.30
CA GLU A 329 0.38 1.20 -1.18
C GLU A 329 1.16 1.44 0.11
N MET A 330 1.44 2.70 0.45
CA MET A 330 2.11 3.06 1.71
C MET A 330 1.26 2.66 2.92
N THR A 331 -0.06 2.84 2.84
CA THR A 331 -0.97 2.39 3.90
C THR A 331 -0.86 0.88 4.12
N ALA A 332 -0.84 0.10 3.04
CA ALA A 332 -0.67 -1.35 3.10
C ALA A 332 0.70 -1.76 3.66
N LEU A 333 1.78 -1.09 3.24
CA LEU A 333 3.13 -1.30 3.78
C LEU A 333 3.20 -1.01 5.29
N LEU A 334 2.66 0.13 5.74
CA LEU A 334 2.66 0.49 7.16
C LEU A 334 1.86 -0.49 8.00
N LYS A 335 0.75 -1.00 7.46
CA LYS A 335 -0.03 -2.07 8.10
C LYS A 335 0.80 -3.35 8.24
N TRP A 336 1.34 -3.85 7.13
CA TRP A 336 2.19 -5.04 7.11
C TRP A 336 3.38 -4.90 8.06
N TRP A 337 4.04 -3.74 8.06
CA TRP A 337 5.17 -3.45 8.94
C TRP A 337 4.79 -3.50 10.41
N CYS A 338 3.65 -2.89 10.79
CA CYS A 338 3.19 -2.89 12.18
C CYS A 338 2.86 -4.31 12.66
N ASP A 339 2.25 -5.12 11.80
CA ASP A 339 1.93 -6.51 12.11
C ASP A 339 3.22 -7.34 12.27
N GLU A 340 4.16 -7.23 11.31
CA GLU A 340 5.42 -7.95 11.37
C GLU A 340 6.37 -7.49 12.49
N TYR A 341 6.39 -6.20 12.83
CA TYR A 341 7.18 -5.69 13.95
C TYR A 341 6.82 -6.37 15.28
N THR A 342 5.59 -6.89 15.41
CA THR A 342 5.18 -7.65 16.60
C THR A 342 5.49 -9.14 16.52
N ARG A 343 5.51 -9.72 15.32
CA ARG A 343 5.68 -11.17 15.08
C ARG A 343 7.13 -11.58 14.85
N ASN A 344 7.93 -10.73 14.21
CA ASN A 344 9.27 -11.05 13.75
C ASN A 344 10.32 -10.12 14.37
N PRO A 345 11.21 -10.66 15.25
CA PRO A 345 12.26 -9.89 15.89
C PRO A 345 13.20 -9.18 14.91
N VAL A 346 13.43 -9.73 13.72
CA VAL A 346 14.32 -9.14 12.71
C VAL A 346 13.73 -7.83 12.19
N VAL A 347 12.43 -7.80 11.88
CA VAL A 347 11.75 -6.56 11.46
C VAL A 347 11.77 -5.52 12.57
N ALA A 348 11.71 -5.97 13.83
CA ALA A 348 11.75 -5.11 15.01
C ALA A 348 13.14 -4.54 15.37
N GLU A 349 14.19 -4.90 14.64
CA GLU A 349 15.54 -4.34 14.83
C GLU A 349 15.60 -2.87 14.40
N ASP A 350 16.25 -2.02 15.21
CA ASP A 350 16.33 -0.58 14.96
C ASP A 350 16.98 -0.24 13.61
N LYS A 351 17.97 -1.02 13.15
CA LYS A 351 18.60 -0.82 11.83
C LYS A 351 17.59 -0.96 10.68
N ASN A 352 16.64 -1.88 10.79
CA ASN A 352 15.66 -2.16 9.74
C ASN A 352 14.56 -1.10 9.75
N ARG A 353 14.14 -0.65 10.93
CA ARG A 353 13.26 0.52 11.09
C ARG A 353 13.87 1.78 10.48
N ILE A 354 15.15 2.05 10.77
CA ILE A 354 15.88 3.19 10.20
C ILE A 354 15.94 3.08 8.68
N ARG A 355 16.28 1.90 8.15
CA ARG A 355 16.35 1.65 6.71
C ARG A 355 15.00 1.85 6.03
N LEU A 356 13.90 1.37 6.63
CA LEU A 356 12.55 1.65 6.14
C LEU A 356 12.30 3.15 5.99
N LEU A 357 12.55 3.93 7.05
CA LEU A 357 12.30 5.37 7.04
C LEU A 357 13.16 6.12 6.00
N GLN A 358 14.37 5.64 5.74
CA GLN A 358 15.27 6.22 4.74
C GLN A 358 14.81 5.94 3.31
N LEU A 359 14.34 4.72 3.03
CA LEU A 359 13.97 4.29 1.69
C LEU A 359 12.53 4.66 1.31
N ALA A 360 11.62 4.68 2.28
CA ALA A 360 10.20 4.84 1.98
C ALA A 360 9.85 6.29 1.61
N ILE A 361 9.34 6.46 0.40
CA ILE A 361 8.86 7.72 -0.16
C ILE A 361 7.43 7.54 -0.64
N VAL A 362 6.55 8.46 -0.24
CA VAL A 362 5.14 8.48 -0.65
C VAL A 362 4.96 9.49 -1.80
N ALA A 363 4.35 9.06 -2.91
CA ALA A 363 3.84 9.93 -3.95
C ALA A 363 2.43 10.41 -3.58
N LEU A 364 2.28 11.73 -3.38
CA LEU A 364 1.00 12.36 -3.02
C LEU A 364 0.19 12.74 -4.26
N PRO A 365 -1.15 12.81 -4.18
CA PRO A 365 -2.02 13.14 -5.32
C PRO A 365 -1.77 14.53 -5.93
N ASP A 366 -1.15 15.45 -5.18
CA ASP A 366 -0.79 16.80 -5.64
C ASP A 366 0.54 16.85 -6.42
N GLY A 367 1.11 15.68 -6.73
CA GLY A 367 2.37 15.54 -7.45
C GLY A 367 3.62 15.72 -6.58
N LYS A 368 3.47 16.00 -5.28
CA LYS A 368 4.61 16.09 -4.36
C LYS A 368 4.97 14.73 -3.79
N THR A 369 6.17 14.65 -3.22
CA THR A 369 6.66 13.44 -2.54
C THR A 369 6.90 13.71 -1.06
N LEU A 370 6.59 12.73 -0.21
CA LEU A 370 6.84 12.75 1.23
C LEU A 370 7.78 11.60 1.62
N PRO A 371 9.07 11.87 1.90
CA PRO A 371 9.96 10.89 2.50
C PRO A 371 9.58 10.61 3.95
N LEU A 372 9.43 9.34 4.33
CA LEU A 372 9.06 8.96 5.70
C LEU A 372 10.11 9.40 6.74
N SER A 373 11.37 9.57 6.34
CA SER A 373 12.44 10.12 7.18
C SER A 373 12.17 11.55 7.67
N THR A 374 11.35 12.33 6.96
CA THR A 374 10.98 13.70 7.34
C THR A 374 9.77 13.76 8.27
N VAL A 375 9.00 12.68 8.35
CA VAL A 375 7.76 12.61 9.13
C VAL A 375 8.09 12.66 10.61
N LYS A 376 7.38 13.53 11.34
CA LYS A 376 7.50 13.71 12.79
C LYS A 376 6.20 13.41 13.52
N TRP A 377 5.07 13.63 12.85
CA TRP A 377 3.77 13.61 13.50
C TRP A 377 2.78 12.71 12.76
N TRP A 378 1.87 12.11 13.53
CA TRP A 378 0.63 11.54 13.02
C TRP A 378 -0.56 12.38 13.49
N LEU A 379 -1.63 12.41 12.68
CA LEU A 379 -2.80 13.24 12.93
C LEU A 379 -3.86 12.51 13.78
N ASN A 380 -4.35 13.17 14.82
CA ASN A 380 -5.56 12.76 15.55
C ASN A 380 -6.73 13.70 15.18
N PRO A 381 -7.71 13.25 14.38
CA PRO A 381 -8.84 14.08 13.97
C PRO A 381 -9.70 14.64 15.12
N LYS A 382 -9.62 14.03 16.32
CA LYS A 382 -10.31 14.53 17.52
C LYS A 382 -9.66 15.81 18.08
N VAL A 383 -8.37 16.01 17.81
CA VAL A 383 -7.60 17.19 18.26
C VAL A 383 -7.49 18.19 17.11
N VAL A 384 -6.98 17.75 15.95
CA VAL A 384 -6.84 18.56 14.74
C VAL A 384 -7.53 17.83 13.60
N PRO A 385 -8.63 18.36 13.04
CA PRO A 385 -9.32 17.76 11.90
C PRO A 385 -8.43 17.56 10.68
N SER A 386 -8.78 16.63 9.78
CA SER A 386 -8.02 16.38 8.55
C SER A 386 -8.29 17.38 7.43
N ASP A 387 -9.33 18.22 7.57
CA ASP A 387 -9.76 19.21 6.57
C ASP A 387 -9.22 20.63 6.85
N VAL A 388 -8.20 20.74 7.71
CA VAL A 388 -7.47 21.99 7.98
C VAL A 388 -5.99 21.84 7.61
N PRO A 389 -5.29 22.95 7.31
CA PRO A 389 -3.86 22.89 7.00
C PRO A 389 -3.05 22.29 8.15
N VAL A 390 -2.10 21.43 7.80
CA VAL A 390 -1.17 20.77 8.72
C VAL A 390 0.28 20.90 8.22
N PRO A 391 1.28 20.81 9.12
CA PRO A 391 2.68 20.79 8.70
C PRO A 391 2.98 19.67 7.70
N ARG A 392 3.92 19.91 6.78
CA ARG A 392 4.36 18.93 5.78
C ARG A 392 5.01 17.67 6.36
N GLU A 393 5.48 17.75 7.61
CA GLU A 393 6.06 16.63 8.35
C GLU A 393 4.98 15.78 9.06
N VAL A 394 3.69 16.06 8.85
CA VAL A 394 2.56 15.24 9.32
C VAL A 394 2.25 14.17 8.29
N LEU A 395 2.15 12.92 8.74
CA LEU A 395 1.70 11.81 7.91
C LEU A 395 0.21 12.00 7.53
N PRO A 396 -0.15 11.98 6.24
CA PRO A 396 -1.55 12.00 5.78
C PRO A 396 -2.46 11.04 6.55
N TYR A 397 -3.62 11.52 6.97
CA TYR A 397 -4.54 10.78 7.85
C TYR A 397 -5.10 9.51 7.19
N GLU A 398 -5.23 9.51 5.87
CA GLU A 398 -5.66 8.36 5.08
C GLU A 398 -4.77 7.13 5.37
N MET A 399 -3.47 7.35 5.60
CA MET A 399 -2.52 6.29 5.92
C MET A 399 -2.60 5.78 7.35
N THR A 400 -3.18 6.55 8.28
CA THR A 400 -3.28 6.15 9.69
C THR A 400 -4.70 5.76 10.12
N LYS A 401 -5.73 6.15 9.37
CA LYS A 401 -7.16 5.93 9.69
C LYS A 401 -7.51 4.46 9.98
N GLY A 402 -6.88 3.52 9.28
CA GLY A 402 -7.11 2.07 9.43
C GLY A 402 -6.07 1.33 10.25
N LEU A 403 -5.07 2.03 10.80
CA LEU A 403 -3.97 1.41 11.54
C LEU A 403 -4.24 1.38 13.03
N ASN A 404 -3.71 0.36 13.71
CA ASN A 404 -3.63 0.36 15.16
C ASN A 404 -2.57 1.40 15.60
N LEU A 405 -3.04 2.56 16.08
CA LEU A 405 -2.16 3.65 16.50
C LEU A 405 -1.18 3.25 17.61
N ALA A 406 -1.55 2.32 18.51
CA ALA A 406 -0.64 1.83 19.53
C ALA A 406 0.50 1.00 18.92
N ALA A 407 0.20 0.20 17.89
CA ALA A 407 1.22 -0.53 17.14
C ALA A 407 2.12 0.45 16.37
N LEU A 408 1.54 1.45 15.69
CA LEU A 408 2.30 2.50 14.99
C LEU A 408 3.27 3.22 15.94
N MET A 409 2.79 3.64 17.11
CA MET A 409 3.61 4.27 18.14
C MET A 409 4.72 3.33 18.64
N LYS A 410 4.44 2.04 18.80
CA LYS A 410 5.46 1.05 19.21
C LYS A 410 6.53 0.82 18.14
N CYS A 411 6.14 0.83 16.87
CA CYS A 411 7.02 0.60 15.73
C CYS A 411 7.94 1.78 15.45
N PHE A 412 7.44 3.00 15.59
CA PHE A 412 8.14 4.21 15.18
C PHE A 412 8.66 5.07 16.34
N ARG A 413 8.63 4.52 17.57
CA ARG A 413 9.24 5.15 18.74
C ARG A 413 10.65 4.63 18.98
N LEU A 414 11.60 5.56 19.12
CA LEU A 414 12.97 5.25 19.55
C LEU A 414 12.93 4.60 20.94
N LYS A 415 13.49 3.39 21.07
CA LYS A 415 13.78 2.80 22.38
C LYS A 415 14.90 3.61 23.02
N LEU A 416 14.59 4.30 24.13
CA LEU A 416 15.54 5.14 24.86
C LEU A 416 16.80 4.40 25.35
N SER A 417 16.88 3.07 25.27
CA SER A 417 18.04 2.29 25.67
C SER A 417 19.27 2.46 24.75
N ALA A 418 19.12 3.06 23.56
CA ALA A 418 20.24 3.28 22.64
C ALA A 418 20.92 4.67 22.78
N VAL A 419 20.37 5.58 23.60
CA VAL A 419 20.90 6.95 23.74
C VAL A 419 22.16 7.03 24.62
N VAL A 420 22.63 5.92 25.20
CA VAL A 420 23.82 5.92 26.08
C VAL A 420 25.14 5.56 25.37
N ARG A 421 25.17 5.26 24.05
CA ARG A 421 26.46 4.87 23.41
C ARG A 421 26.54 5.18 21.91
N VAL A 422 26.48 6.45 21.53
CA VAL A 422 26.95 6.91 20.21
C VAL A 422 27.82 8.16 20.37
N GLU A 423 28.93 8.02 21.09
CA GLU A 423 30.05 8.98 21.01
C GLU A 423 31.34 8.37 20.44
N ASN A 424 31.41 7.05 20.18
CA ASN A 424 32.70 6.39 19.87
C ASN A 424 32.71 5.46 18.65
N PHE A 425 32.14 5.84 17.50
CA PHE A 425 32.45 5.19 16.23
C PHE A 425 32.47 6.19 15.06
N PHE A 426 33.48 7.06 15.04
CA PHE A 426 33.95 7.62 13.77
C PHE A 426 34.83 6.57 13.10
N SER A 427 34.30 5.91 12.06
CA SER A 427 35.12 5.21 11.05
C SER A 427 35.23 6.11 9.81
N PRO A 428 36.43 6.26 9.22
CA PRO A 428 36.67 7.23 8.16
C PRO A 428 36.45 6.57 6.80
N ASN A 429 35.22 6.55 6.28
CA ASN A 429 34.95 6.39 4.84
C ASN A 429 33.48 6.73 4.55
N PRO A 430 33.17 7.92 4.01
CA PRO A 430 31.81 8.28 3.63
C PRO A 430 31.40 7.63 2.30
N ILE A 431 30.24 6.94 2.30
CA ILE A 431 29.52 6.59 1.07
C ILE A 431 28.85 7.89 0.55
N PRO A 432 29.09 8.36 -0.68
CA PRO A 432 28.85 9.78 -1.02
C PRO A 432 27.39 10.24 -1.24
N HIS A 433 26.35 9.42 -1.02
CA HIS A 433 24.98 9.78 -1.46
C HIS A 433 23.83 9.49 -0.47
N LEU A 434 24.06 9.38 0.84
CA LEU A 434 22.96 9.36 1.81
C LEU A 434 22.96 10.61 2.72
N PRO A 435 21.80 11.28 2.91
CA PRO A 435 21.70 12.40 3.83
C PRO A 435 21.95 11.93 5.28
N PRO A 436 22.58 12.77 6.12
CA PRO A 436 22.91 12.42 7.50
C PRO A 436 21.65 12.10 8.31
N LEU A 437 21.71 11.03 9.11
CA LEU A 437 20.66 10.67 10.07
C LEU A 437 20.44 11.83 11.05
N ASN A 438 19.34 12.56 10.88
CA ASN A 438 18.85 13.44 11.93
C ASN A 438 18.14 12.55 12.96
N ASN A 439 18.47 12.69 14.26
CA ASN A 439 17.92 11.94 15.40
C ASN A 439 16.39 12.11 15.64
N ASN A 440 15.62 12.48 14.61
CA ASN A 440 14.24 12.95 14.69
C ASN A 440 13.16 11.89 14.41
N SER A 441 13.52 10.62 14.17
CA SER A 441 12.57 9.57 13.79
C SER A 441 11.85 8.95 15.00
N ASN A 442 11.15 9.79 15.77
CA ASN A 442 10.21 9.36 16.81
C ASN A 442 8.85 9.97 16.52
N TRP A 443 8.01 9.22 15.80
CA TRP A 443 6.69 9.71 15.41
C TRP A 443 5.81 9.88 16.65
N ARG A 444 5.21 11.07 16.81
CA ARG A 444 4.29 11.36 17.93
C ARG A 444 3.00 12.00 17.44
N GLU A 445 2.00 12.08 18.31
CA GLU A 445 0.76 12.79 17.97
C GLU A 445 1.04 14.28 17.70
N LEU A 446 0.41 14.85 16.67
CA LEU A 446 0.40 16.29 16.48
C LEU A 446 -0.44 16.94 17.59
N THR A 447 0.23 17.55 18.57
CA THR A 447 -0.46 18.22 19.68
C THR A 447 -1.12 19.51 19.20
N LEU A 448 -2.16 19.95 19.91
CA LEU A 448 -2.81 21.23 19.64
C LEU A 448 -1.81 22.39 19.71
N LEU A 449 -0.82 22.33 20.61
CA LEU A 449 0.22 23.36 20.75
C LEU A 449 1.17 23.39 19.54
N ASP A 450 1.68 22.23 19.10
CA ASP A 450 2.54 22.14 17.92
C ASP A 450 1.80 22.61 16.66
N TRP A 451 0.54 22.20 16.50
CA TRP A 451 -0.32 22.67 15.41
C TRP A 451 -0.59 24.19 15.52
N SER A 452 -0.85 24.71 16.72
CA SER A 452 -1.08 26.15 16.94
C SER A 452 0.13 26.99 16.52
N ARG A 453 1.36 26.51 16.78
CA ARG A 453 2.58 27.18 16.31
C ARG A 453 2.66 27.20 14.78
N PHE A 454 2.31 26.11 14.12
CA PHE A 454 2.29 26.05 12.65
C PHE A 454 1.21 26.97 12.07
N ILE A 455 -0.05 26.79 12.47
CA ILE A 455 -1.19 27.50 11.88
C ILE A 455 -1.13 29.01 12.12
N SER A 456 -0.44 29.43 13.18
CA SER A 456 -0.17 30.84 13.46
C SER A 456 0.61 31.57 12.34
N THR A 457 1.36 30.82 11.54
CA THR A 457 2.13 31.37 10.40
C THR A 457 1.34 31.39 9.09
N HIS A 458 0.13 30.84 9.07
CA HIS A 458 -0.70 30.78 7.87
C HIS A 458 -1.35 32.15 7.59
N ALA A 459 -1.08 32.72 6.41
CA ALA A 459 -1.49 34.08 6.06
C ALA A 459 -3.01 34.30 6.19
N ASP A 460 -3.80 33.30 5.78
CA ASP A 460 -5.27 33.38 5.82
C ASP A 460 -5.86 33.56 7.21
N LEU A 461 -5.12 33.23 8.27
CA LEU A 461 -5.57 33.43 9.64
C LEU A 461 -5.81 34.91 9.97
N ALA A 462 -5.07 35.82 9.32
CA ALA A 462 -5.18 37.27 9.55
C ALA A 462 -6.03 38.00 8.49
N THR A 463 -6.39 37.33 7.40
CA THR A 463 -7.05 37.97 6.23
C THR A 463 -8.46 37.42 5.97
N SER A 464 -8.75 36.18 6.33
CA SER A 464 -10.02 35.51 6.04
C SER A 464 -10.81 35.22 7.32
N ALA A 465 -11.98 35.86 7.44
CA ALA A 465 -12.87 35.69 8.59
C ALA A 465 -13.38 34.24 8.74
N THR A 466 -13.80 33.62 7.63
CA THR A 466 -14.33 32.24 7.61
C THR A 466 -13.25 31.22 7.99
N PHE A 467 -12.02 31.42 7.49
CA PHE A 467 -10.89 30.56 7.85
C PHE A 467 -10.51 30.73 9.32
N ALA A 468 -10.37 31.98 9.79
CA ALA A 468 -10.01 32.25 11.17
C ALA A 468 -11.05 31.70 12.16
N GLU A 469 -12.34 31.86 11.86
CA GLU A 469 -13.42 31.26 12.65
C GLU A 469 -13.32 29.74 12.69
N LYS A 470 -13.07 29.08 11.55
CA LYS A 470 -12.86 27.62 11.49
C LYS A 470 -11.70 27.20 12.40
N ILE A 471 -10.55 27.89 12.33
CA ILE A 471 -9.37 27.60 13.16
C ILE A 471 -9.67 27.83 14.64
N LEU A 472 -10.31 28.94 15.02
CA LEU A 472 -10.71 29.21 16.40
C LEU A 472 -11.70 28.14 16.90
N GLY A 473 -12.59 27.64 16.05
CA GLY A 473 -13.48 26.53 16.38
C GLY A 473 -12.75 25.22 16.64
N VAL A 474 -11.69 24.91 15.88
CA VAL A 474 -10.82 23.75 16.15
C VAL A 474 -10.12 23.90 17.49
N VAL A 475 -9.46 25.05 17.73
CA VAL A 475 -8.77 25.33 19.00
C VAL A 475 -9.76 25.23 20.15
N SER A 476 -10.93 25.88 20.05
CA SER A 476 -11.95 25.92 21.09
C SER A 476 -12.39 24.53 21.53
N ARG A 477 -12.67 23.62 20.59
CA ARG A 477 -13.08 22.24 20.90
C ARG A 477 -11.97 21.44 21.56
N ALA A 478 -10.74 21.55 21.06
CA ALA A 478 -9.62 20.76 21.55
C ALA A 478 -9.04 21.29 22.89
N LEU A 479 -9.20 22.60 23.16
CA LEU A 479 -8.64 23.29 24.34
C LEU A 479 -9.10 22.68 25.68
N VAL A 480 -10.30 22.09 25.73
CA VAL A 480 -10.88 21.48 26.93
C VAL A 480 -10.03 20.30 27.44
N ASN A 481 -9.35 19.60 26.52
CA ASN A 481 -8.54 18.41 26.83
C ASN A 481 -7.03 18.71 26.98
N VAL A 482 -6.65 19.99 26.97
CA VAL A 482 -5.25 20.44 27.03
C VAL A 482 -4.91 20.92 28.45
N SER A 483 -3.67 20.74 28.89
CA SER A 483 -3.24 21.18 30.23
C SER A 483 -3.23 22.71 30.36
N LEU A 484 -3.41 23.25 31.58
CA LEU A 484 -3.44 24.70 31.80
C LEU A 484 -2.17 25.43 31.29
N PRO A 485 -0.94 24.92 31.50
CA PRO A 485 0.28 25.56 30.97
C PRO A 485 0.32 25.60 29.43
N GLU A 486 -0.16 24.55 28.77
CA GLU A 486 -0.26 24.52 27.31
C GLU A 486 -1.36 25.44 26.79
N GLN A 487 -2.50 25.54 27.49
CA GLN A 487 -3.56 26.53 27.18
C GLN A 487 -2.98 27.94 27.19
N THR A 488 -2.21 28.31 28.24
CA THR A 488 -1.54 29.62 28.32
C THR A 488 -0.58 29.86 27.15
N SER A 489 0.16 28.83 26.75
CA SER A 489 1.07 28.91 25.60
C SER A 489 0.33 29.11 24.28
N ILE A 490 -0.80 28.42 24.09
CA ILE A 490 -1.67 28.58 22.91
C ILE A 490 -2.26 29.99 22.89
N PHE A 491 -2.74 30.50 24.02
CA PHE A 491 -3.26 31.86 24.12
C PHE A 491 -2.21 32.89 23.73
N ALA A 492 -0.98 32.75 24.23
CA ALA A 492 0.12 33.67 23.93
C ALA A 492 0.51 33.69 22.43
N ILE A 493 0.28 32.60 21.69
CA ILE A 493 0.50 32.52 20.24
C ILE A 493 -0.55 33.35 19.51
N PHE A 494 -1.84 33.05 19.73
CA PHE A 494 -2.93 33.70 19.00
C PHE A 494 -3.19 35.15 19.43
N ALA A 495 -2.85 35.53 20.67
CA ALA A 495 -3.00 36.90 21.19
C ALA A 495 -2.21 37.96 20.39
N LYS A 496 -1.22 37.55 19.59
CA LYS A 496 -0.36 38.45 18.81
C LYS A 496 -0.81 38.60 17.35
N ILE A 497 -1.85 37.89 16.93
CA ILE A 497 -2.25 37.76 15.53
C ILE A 497 -3.63 38.38 15.37
N ALA A 498 -3.87 39.04 14.24
CA ALA A 498 -5.18 39.59 13.91
C ALA A 498 -6.18 38.47 13.52
N CYS A 499 -6.43 37.52 14.42
CA CYS A 499 -7.21 36.32 14.14
C CYS A 499 -8.69 36.39 14.56
N VAL A 500 -9.16 37.53 15.09
CA VAL A 500 -10.54 37.68 15.56
C VAL A 500 -11.38 38.43 14.51
N PRO A 501 -12.38 37.78 13.89
CA PRO A 501 -13.32 38.44 13.02
C PRO A 501 -14.21 39.42 13.79
N THR A 502 -14.29 40.67 13.33
CA THR A 502 -15.12 41.72 13.94
C THR A 502 -15.91 42.47 12.87
N LYS A 503 -16.87 43.30 13.29
CA LYS A 503 -17.59 44.24 12.41
C LYS A 503 -16.66 45.15 11.60
N HIS A 504 -15.45 45.41 12.10
CA HIS A 504 -14.43 46.26 11.46
C HIS A 504 -13.26 45.44 10.91
N GLY A 505 -13.56 44.24 10.41
CA GLY A 505 -12.57 43.32 9.83
C GLY A 505 -11.80 42.54 10.88
N MET A 506 -10.66 42.00 10.48
CA MET A 506 -9.81 41.17 11.34
C MET A 506 -9.03 42.03 12.33
N LYS A 507 -9.11 41.70 13.63
CA LYS A 507 -8.42 42.41 14.71
C LYS A 507 -7.63 41.46 15.61
N ILE A 508 -6.63 42.01 16.28
CA ILE A 508 -5.89 41.31 17.33
C ILE A 508 -6.85 41.13 18.53
N PRO A 509 -6.85 39.99 19.24
CA PRO A 509 -7.77 39.75 20.34
C PRO A 509 -7.90 40.89 21.35
N LYS A 510 -6.78 41.50 21.75
CA LYS A 510 -6.76 42.62 22.70
C LYS A 510 -7.52 43.86 22.22
N ASP A 511 -7.71 44.02 20.92
CA ASP A 511 -8.36 45.18 20.31
C ASP A 511 -9.81 44.88 19.93
N ALA A 512 -10.33 43.68 20.26
CA ALA A 512 -11.69 43.24 19.96
C ALA A 512 -12.57 43.15 21.21
N TYR A 513 -13.88 43.29 21.02
CA TYR A 513 -14.87 43.30 22.11
C TYR A 513 -15.92 42.21 21.94
N PHE A 514 -16.40 41.62 23.05
CA PHE A 514 -17.53 40.71 23.02
C PHE A 514 -18.83 41.39 22.57
N ASN A 515 -19.77 40.63 21.99
CA ASN A 515 -21.11 41.12 21.60
C ASN A 515 -21.95 41.68 22.77
N SER A 516 -21.58 41.37 24.01
CA SER A 516 -22.16 42.03 25.18
C SER A 516 -21.87 43.53 25.24
N VAL A 517 -20.81 44.00 24.59
CA VAL A 517 -20.43 45.42 24.54
C VAL A 517 -21.20 46.12 23.42
N LYS A 518 -22.20 46.94 23.78
CA LYS A 518 -23.04 47.71 22.86
C LYS A 518 -22.93 49.23 23.03
N LEU A 519 -21.93 49.70 23.78
CA LEU A 519 -21.82 51.11 24.17
C LEU A 519 -21.55 52.05 22.99
N PHE A 520 -20.74 51.60 22.03
CA PHE A 520 -20.34 52.38 20.86
C PHE A 520 -20.49 51.52 19.61
N ASP A 521 -21.17 52.05 18.59
CA ASP A 521 -21.49 51.32 17.35
C ASP A 521 -20.26 51.02 16.49
N ASP A 522 -19.20 51.81 16.64
CA ASP A 522 -17.96 51.74 15.88
C ASP A 522 -16.85 50.91 16.56
N LEU A 523 -17.20 50.18 17.63
CA LEU A 523 -16.25 49.25 18.24
C LEU A 523 -16.12 47.98 17.40
N PRO A 524 -14.90 47.41 17.33
CA PRO A 524 -14.64 46.11 16.71
C PRO A 524 -15.21 44.97 17.57
N VAL A 525 -16.53 44.82 17.54
CA VAL A 525 -17.26 43.74 18.20
C VAL A 525 -17.11 42.46 17.39
N VAL A 526 -16.80 41.36 18.08
CA VAL A 526 -16.66 40.02 17.51
C VAL A 526 -17.89 39.66 16.69
N LEU A 527 -17.67 39.26 15.44
CA LEU A 527 -18.71 38.87 14.49
C LEU A 527 -18.34 37.51 13.90
N LEU A 528 -18.99 36.45 14.38
CA LEU A 528 -18.82 35.08 13.93
C LEU A 528 -20.09 34.62 13.23
N GLU A 529 -19.95 33.86 12.14
CA GLU A 529 -21.07 33.24 11.42
C GLU A 529 -21.74 32.17 12.29
N ASN A 530 -20.94 31.40 13.05
CA ASN A 530 -21.37 30.40 14.00
C ASN A 530 -20.77 30.65 15.40
N PRO A 531 -21.40 31.52 16.21
CA PRO A 531 -20.93 31.83 17.57
C PRO A 531 -20.85 30.64 18.52
N ARG A 532 -21.57 29.54 18.25
CA ARG A 532 -21.52 28.32 19.09
C ARG A 532 -20.25 27.50 18.86
N GLY A 533 -19.55 27.71 17.74
CA GLY A 533 -18.31 27.00 17.42
C GLY A 533 -17.10 27.47 18.23
N VAL A 534 -17.11 28.72 18.70
CA VAL A 534 -15.98 29.34 19.42
C VAL A 534 -16.40 29.64 20.86
N SER A 535 -15.71 29.03 21.82
CA SER A 535 -16.03 29.17 23.24
C SER A 535 -15.62 30.54 23.79
N GLU A 536 -16.45 31.07 24.68
CA GLU A 536 -16.14 32.31 25.41
C GLU A 536 -14.85 32.20 26.23
N LYS A 537 -14.56 30.99 26.74
CA LYS A 537 -13.29 30.67 27.44
C LYS A 537 -12.08 30.93 26.54
N LEU A 538 -12.13 30.49 25.28
CA LEU A 538 -11.05 30.74 24.32
C LEU A 538 -10.90 32.25 24.09
N LEU A 539 -11.98 32.95 23.72
CA LEU A 539 -11.93 34.39 23.42
C LEU A 539 -11.42 35.21 24.61
N THR A 540 -11.86 34.87 25.83
CA THR A 540 -11.38 35.51 27.05
C THR A 540 -9.89 35.22 27.28
N GLY A 541 -9.46 33.96 27.10
CA GLY A 541 -8.05 33.57 27.21
C GLY A 541 -7.13 34.24 26.18
N LEU A 542 -7.63 34.51 24.97
CA LEU A 542 -6.91 35.25 23.93
C LEU A 542 -6.77 36.75 24.26
N GLY A 543 -7.60 37.30 25.14
CA GLY A 543 -7.60 38.71 25.52
C GLY A 543 -8.72 39.56 24.90
N VAL A 544 -9.76 38.94 24.33
CA VAL A 544 -10.95 39.68 23.87
C VAL A 544 -11.61 40.37 25.07
N ARG A 545 -11.93 41.64 24.92
CA ARG A 545 -12.38 42.50 26.01
C ARG A 545 -13.88 42.32 26.26
N LYS A 546 -14.25 41.99 27.49
CA LYS A 546 -15.66 41.98 27.94
C LYS A 546 -16.20 43.37 28.23
N HIS A 547 -15.30 44.33 28.44
CA HIS A 547 -15.60 45.70 28.84
C HIS A 547 -14.74 46.67 28.05
N VAL A 548 -15.31 47.83 27.71
CA VAL A 548 -14.61 49.01 27.20
C VAL A 548 -13.80 49.63 28.34
N GLU A 549 -12.52 49.91 28.08
CA GLU A 549 -11.66 50.66 29.02
C GLU A 549 -12.28 52.02 29.31
N LEU A 550 -12.40 52.37 30.59
CA LEU A 550 -13.09 53.59 31.00
C LEU A 550 -12.40 54.85 30.46
N GLN A 551 -11.08 54.80 30.23
CA GLN A 551 -10.36 55.88 29.58
C GLN A 551 -10.87 56.15 28.16
N LEU A 552 -11.14 55.11 27.37
CA LEU A 552 -11.72 55.27 26.02
C LEU A 552 -13.13 55.84 26.10
N VAL A 553 -13.90 55.46 27.13
CA VAL A 553 -15.20 56.08 27.40
C VAL A 553 -15.02 57.57 27.65
N PHE A 554 -14.12 57.99 28.54
CA PHE A 554 -13.83 59.41 28.80
C PHE A 554 -13.34 60.18 27.58
N ASP A 555 -12.44 59.61 26.79
CA ASP A 555 -11.94 60.28 25.59
C ASP A 555 -13.08 60.51 24.57
N ARG A 556 -13.98 59.52 24.40
CA ARG A 556 -15.17 59.61 23.55
C ARG A 556 -16.27 60.51 24.12
N LEU A 557 -16.43 60.55 25.45
CA LEU A 557 -17.33 61.46 26.18
C LEU A 557 -17.00 62.92 25.82
N VAL A 558 -15.71 63.25 25.74
CA VAL A 558 -15.21 64.60 25.47
C VAL A 558 -15.19 64.95 23.97
N ALA A 559 -14.93 63.97 23.09
CA ALA A 559 -14.66 64.24 21.68
C ALA A 559 -15.89 64.20 20.74
N ASP A 560 -16.80 63.23 20.88
CA ASP A 560 -17.63 62.83 19.71
C ASP A 560 -19.14 63.04 19.80
N GLY A 561 -19.72 63.26 20.99
CA GLY A 561 -21.12 63.68 21.17
C GLY A 561 -22.22 62.74 20.66
N SER A 562 -21.90 61.67 19.94
CA SER A 562 -22.82 60.83 19.15
C SER A 562 -23.32 59.57 19.85
N TRP A 563 -23.28 59.52 21.18
CA TRP A 563 -23.65 58.34 21.97
C TRP A 563 -24.77 58.67 22.97
N SER A 564 -25.56 57.65 23.30
CA SER A 564 -26.74 57.73 24.15
C SER A 564 -26.35 57.71 25.63
N HIS A 565 -26.70 58.77 26.37
CA HIS A 565 -26.46 58.84 27.83
C HIS A 565 -27.18 57.72 28.59
N VAL A 566 -28.32 57.24 28.06
CA VAL A 566 -29.06 56.10 28.60
C VAL A 566 -28.28 54.79 28.45
N ASP A 567 -27.67 54.57 27.28
CA ASP A 567 -26.91 53.33 27.03
C ASP A 567 -25.56 53.34 27.76
N LEU A 568 -24.98 54.53 28.01
CA LEU A 568 -23.85 54.67 28.92
C LEU A 568 -24.21 54.29 30.35
N VAL A 569 -25.32 54.77 30.90
CA VAL A 569 -25.76 54.42 32.26
C VAL A 569 -25.96 52.91 32.36
N LYS A 570 -26.71 52.31 31.44
CA LYS A 570 -26.91 50.85 31.40
C LYS A 570 -25.59 50.07 31.35
N TYR A 571 -24.64 50.54 30.54
CA TYR A 571 -23.32 49.93 30.46
C TYR A 571 -22.56 50.06 31.78
N LEU A 572 -22.50 51.27 32.37
CA LEU A 572 -21.82 51.52 33.64
C LEU A 572 -22.42 50.68 34.78
N THR A 573 -23.75 50.55 34.83
CA THR A 573 -24.44 49.65 35.77
C THR A 573 -24.03 48.19 35.54
N SER A 574 -23.93 47.74 34.28
CA SER A 574 -23.51 46.36 33.97
C SER A 574 -22.08 46.04 34.41
N ILE A 575 -21.22 47.06 34.55
CA ILE A 575 -19.83 46.91 35.00
C ILE A 575 -19.59 47.43 36.42
N GLN A 576 -20.64 47.81 37.16
CA GLN A 576 -20.51 48.55 38.42
C GLN A 576 -19.61 47.86 39.45
N LEU A 577 -19.68 46.52 39.52
CA LEU A 577 -18.90 45.70 40.46
C LEU A 577 -17.42 45.60 40.09
N THR A 578 -17.06 45.98 38.86
CA THR A 578 -15.68 45.95 38.34
C THR A 578 -14.99 47.31 38.40
N LEU A 579 -15.73 48.39 38.70
CA LEU A 579 -15.20 49.75 38.76
C LEU A 579 -14.41 49.97 40.05
N SER A 580 -13.19 50.50 39.92
CA SER A 580 -12.36 50.92 41.06
C SER A 580 -12.89 52.20 41.72
N SER A 581 -12.45 52.46 42.96
CA SER A 581 -12.82 53.68 43.69
C SER A 581 -12.38 54.97 42.98
N THR A 582 -11.23 54.95 42.31
CA THR A 582 -10.73 56.07 41.51
C THR A 582 -11.56 56.30 40.26
N GLU A 583 -11.98 55.24 39.59
CA GLU A 583 -12.89 55.32 38.43
C GLU A 583 -14.27 55.85 38.82
N GLN A 584 -14.83 55.37 39.93
CA GLN A 584 -16.10 55.90 40.46
C GLN A 584 -15.99 57.38 40.83
N ALA A 585 -14.88 57.81 41.44
CA ALA A 585 -14.63 59.22 41.73
C ALA A 585 -14.54 60.07 40.45
N ARG A 586 -13.84 59.57 39.42
CA ARG A 586 -13.78 60.22 38.11
C ARG A 586 -15.16 60.33 37.45
N LEU A 587 -15.98 59.27 37.50
CA LEU A 587 -17.34 59.28 36.96
C LEU A 587 -18.22 60.33 37.65
N LYS A 588 -18.11 60.51 38.98
CA LYS A 588 -18.85 61.54 39.72
C LYS A 588 -18.53 62.96 39.27
N GLU A 589 -17.26 63.23 38.99
CA GLU A 589 -16.80 64.57 38.59
C GLU A 589 -16.91 64.84 37.08
N THR A 590 -17.16 63.81 36.26
CA THR A 590 -17.20 63.97 34.81
C THR A 590 -18.55 64.51 34.33
N PRO A 591 -18.59 65.63 33.59
CA PRO A 591 -19.82 66.14 33.00
C PRO A 591 -20.23 65.29 31.79
N MET A 592 -21.15 64.36 31.98
CA MET A 592 -21.56 63.39 30.95
C MET A 592 -23.04 63.42 30.59
N PHE A 593 -23.87 64.12 31.36
CA PHE A 593 -25.33 64.07 31.22
C PHE A 593 -25.91 65.36 30.63
N PRO A 594 -26.80 65.27 29.61
CA PRO A 594 -27.51 66.43 29.10
C PRO A 594 -28.64 66.87 30.05
N LYS A 595 -28.95 68.16 30.04
CA LYS A 595 -30.06 68.76 30.79
C LYS A 595 -31.32 68.80 29.91
N GLU A 596 -32.50 68.61 30.50
CA GLU A 596 -33.78 68.71 29.80
C GLU A 596 -33.97 70.11 29.17
N GLY A 597 -34.19 70.16 27.85
CA GLY A 597 -34.34 71.40 27.09
C GLY A 597 -33.03 72.10 26.71
N GLU A 598 -31.87 71.47 26.90
CA GLU A 598 -30.58 72.02 26.50
C GLU A 598 -30.49 72.18 24.97
N ALA A 599 -30.02 73.34 24.50
CA ALA A 599 -29.91 73.60 23.08
C ALA A 599 -28.71 72.87 22.46
N VAL A 600 -28.92 72.24 21.30
CA VAL A 600 -27.83 71.69 20.49
C VAL A 600 -27.09 72.84 19.82
N VAL A 601 -25.86 73.13 20.26
CA VAL A 601 -25.03 74.19 19.69
C VAL A 601 -24.14 73.60 18.60
N MET A 602 -24.10 74.22 17.42
CA MET A 602 -23.17 73.80 16.36
C MET A 602 -21.76 74.31 16.71
N ARG A 603 -20.81 73.41 16.93
CA ARG A 603 -19.41 73.73 17.16
C ARG A 603 -18.62 73.60 15.86
N ASP A 604 -17.88 74.63 15.49
CA ASP A 604 -16.94 74.58 14.38
C ASP A 604 -15.72 73.71 14.73
N LEU A 605 -15.39 72.76 13.86
CA LEU A 605 -14.22 71.90 13.98
C LEU A 605 -12.98 72.57 13.35
N PRO A 606 -11.77 72.34 13.91
CA PRO A 606 -10.53 72.73 13.26
C PRO A 606 -10.35 71.89 11.98
N GLY A 607 -10.71 72.46 10.84
CA GLY A 607 -10.73 71.75 9.54
C GLY A 607 -11.90 72.10 8.63
N GLY A 608 -12.87 72.92 9.09
CA GLY A 608 -13.99 73.37 8.26
C GLY A 608 -15.13 72.36 8.23
N GLY A 609 -15.84 72.23 9.35
CA GLY A 609 -17.09 71.48 9.47
C GLY A 609 -17.79 71.83 10.77
N GLN A 610 -19.13 71.87 10.79
CA GLN A 610 -19.91 72.10 12.00
C GLN A 610 -20.41 70.78 12.57
N LYS A 611 -20.20 70.53 13.86
CA LYS A 611 -20.72 69.34 14.56
C LYS A 611 -21.69 69.75 15.66
N PRO A 612 -22.87 69.10 15.77
CA PRO A 612 -23.79 69.33 16.87
C PRO A 612 -23.13 68.95 18.20
N HIS A 613 -23.14 69.88 19.15
CA HIS A 613 -22.55 69.75 20.47
C HIS A 613 -23.59 70.12 21.53
N ILE A 614 -23.89 69.18 22.42
CA ILE A 614 -24.78 69.39 23.57
C ILE A 614 -23.91 69.63 24.80
N MET A 615 -24.22 70.68 25.57
CA MET A 615 -23.55 70.93 26.84
C MET A 615 -23.92 69.85 27.85
N ARG A 616 -22.92 69.26 28.50
CA ARG A 616 -23.10 68.17 29.47
C ARG A 616 -22.75 68.66 30.87
N TYR A 617 -23.43 68.11 31.87
CA TYR A 617 -23.32 68.44 33.29
C TYR A 617 -22.96 67.20 34.10
N ARG A 618 -22.46 67.40 35.32
CA ARG A 618 -22.20 66.28 36.24
C ARG A 618 -23.52 65.76 36.78
N ALA A 619 -23.54 64.49 37.19
CA ALA A 619 -24.73 63.89 37.79
C ALA A 619 -25.23 64.68 39.01
N ALA A 620 -24.31 65.19 39.83
CA ALA A 620 -24.64 65.99 41.01
C ALA A 620 -25.26 67.36 40.71
N ASP A 621 -25.12 67.85 39.47
CA ASP A 621 -25.65 69.16 39.05
C ASP A 621 -27.07 69.04 38.46
N LEU A 622 -27.61 67.81 38.31
CA LEU A 622 -28.90 67.53 37.69
C LEU A 622 -29.84 66.77 38.64
N TYR A 623 -31.14 67.00 38.49
CA TYR A 623 -32.19 66.31 39.22
C TYR A 623 -32.85 65.22 38.38
N VAL A 624 -33.54 64.27 39.04
CA VAL A 624 -34.29 63.21 38.35
C VAL A 624 -35.48 63.79 37.56
N PRO A 625 -35.89 63.20 36.43
CA PRO A 625 -37.05 63.65 35.66
C PRO A 625 -38.34 63.48 36.49
N SER A 626 -38.90 64.58 36.99
CA SER A 626 -40.10 64.60 37.83
C SER A 626 -40.89 65.87 37.61
N ASP A 627 -42.20 65.75 37.41
CA ASP A 627 -43.10 66.90 37.19
C ASP A 627 -43.09 67.89 38.35
N ILE A 628 -42.90 67.39 39.58
CA ILE A 628 -42.78 68.22 40.78
C ILE A 628 -41.51 69.08 40.73
N LEU A 629 -40.38 68.48 40.34
CA LEU A 629 -39.09 69.18 40.28
C LEU A 629 -39.04 70.15 39.10
N ARG A 630 -39.72 69.82 37.98
CA ARG A 630 -39.93 70.73 36.85
C ARG A 630 -40.72 71.98 37.25
N GLY A 631 -41.79 71.80 38.03
CA GLY A 631 -42.60 72.91 38.55
C GLY A 631 -41.85 73.86 39.49
N LEU A 632 -40.76 73.39 40.10
CA LEU A 632 -39.88 74.16 40.98
C LEU A 632 -38.70 74.82 40.24
N GLY A 633 -38.61 74.68 38.90
CA GLY A 633 -37.56 75.28 38.09
C GLY A 633 -36.18 74.60 38.21
N LEU A 634 -36.12 73.38 38.76
CA LEU A 634 -34.88 72.64 38.92
C LEU A 634 -34.44 71.99 37.60
N SER A 635 -33.13 71.94 37.38
CA SER A 635 -32.55 71.38 36.14
C SER A 635 -32.60 69.86 36.18
N ALA A 636 -33.53 69.24 35.44
CA ALA A 636 -33.62 67.79 35.33
C ALA A 636 -32.67 67.24 34.26
N ILE A 637 -32.22 65.99 34.43
CA ILE A 637 -31.53 65.23 33.37
C ILE A 637 -32.49 64.99 32.20
N GLU A 638 -32.02 65.20 30.97
CA GLU A 638 -32.76 64.81 29.78
C GLU A 638 -32.79 63.27 29.72
N TRP A 639 -33.99 62.68 29.61
CA TRP A 639 -34.16 61.23 29.49
C TRP A 639 -35.34 60.93 28.57
N PRO A 640 -35.30 59.84 27.76
CA PRO A 640 -36.41 59.51 26.87
C PRO A 640 -37.73 59.32 27.64
N ALA A 641 -38.79 59.98 27.15
CA ALA A 641 -40.11 59.97 27.78
C ALA A 641 -40.59 58.53 28.07
N GLY A 642 -41.05 58.30 29.30
CA GLY A 642 -41.57 57.00 29.75
C GLY A 642 -40.52 55.91 30.01
N LYS A 643 -39.22 56.20 29.86
CA LYS A 643 -38.14 55.22 30.10
C LYS A 643 -37.40 55.39 31.43
N TRP A 644 -37.68 56.44 32.20
CA TRP A 644 -37.07 56.65 33.52
C TRP A 644 -37.67 55.68 34.55
N ARG A 645 -36.82 55.01 35.34
CA ARG A 645 -37.23 54.06 36.37
C ARG A 645 -36.52 54.41 37.67
N GLY A 646 -37.20 55.05 38.62
CA GLY A 646 -36.54 55.50 39.87
C GLY A 646 -36.11 54.40 40.84
N GLN A 647 -36.40 53.13 40.54
CA GLN A 647 -36.07 51.97 41.37
C GLN A 647 -35.16 50.96 40.63
N SER A 648 -34.67 51.29 39.43
CA SER A 648 -33.69 50.44 38.76
C SER A 648 -32.29 50.61 39.35
N ASP A 649 -31.44 49.62 39.08
CA ASP A 649 -29.99 49.72 39.32
C ASP A 649 -29.32 50.71 38.33
N GLU A 650 -29.98 50.99 37.20
CA GLU A 650 -29.66 52.07 36.25
C GLU A 650 -30.17 53.41 36.78
#